data_AF-A0A535ZEC2-F1
#
_entry.id   AF-A0A535ZEC2-F1
#
_cell.length_a   1.000
_cell.length_b   1.000
_cell.length_c   1.000
_cell.angle_alpha   90.00
_cell.angle_beta   90.00
_cell.angle_gamma   90.00
#
_symmetry.space_group_name_H-M   'P 1'
#
loop_
_entity.id
_entity.type
_entity.pdbx_description
1 polymer ?
#
loop_
_entity_poly.entity_id
_entity_poly.type
_entity_poly.pdbx_seq_one_letter_code
_entity_poly.pdbx_strand_id
1 'polypeptide(L)'
;MKGVLAPHQSARFARGQLPQRVGKRRGKQSGQAIVLIALMLTVLIGMVAIAIDGSRAYALRRDIQAATDAAALAAADKMQQTGSYVSAEQAATAIFGTNLRLYSAPACTAYGTPGASPWTVTCTYSDGTVLTDVARATGPQGSRFTLTATRSLQLQFGRVLTNGSNPTLGAAAQGNVNNLLYTPTVAALDQDGCGGVGGAAITINGTGTLDLIGDLVSNGAVSVTGGTVRVAGDIYANCQSTVPGSVTNSCYPSDASAPCSYPDVAGATRSGYRLPDPGYPAPSLLGGSVSFSGSVVVPAGIYSSLASVSGNHCWFLSGGVYTFLAGAVNDGDLVSNELKPPDEPNASNNTLRAANQFWDVGGGLTCAGAFQLTKQSGPRDIQTGIWSFVVTSLRTDTYNGVSYTRESAPSMCDQINLNNHFDNVQVAFSNVPGATSYNIYAAPPGNGCTGPFGLAANVPVSGSVSNGNLFPCPNVNGNGCSLGNESIILSNQLAAPFAPNAGAAPGTTGAYPPDPERAPLAAGLPNQNPARGAGAAGDRANENNCKSVGNAYISCPGPITPGAVEFNLPAGGCFNSNNSGDTYVFSGYQYNWIALYEPPANGCSNTLGARSNGAWIGLVYCPTASVAITSPYTFEAAGGGGLIADMIAFSGSLPSMSFSSSYAPVPQASRITN
;
A
#
# COMPACT_ATOMS: atom_id res chain seq x y z
N MET A 1 -83.06 21.26 -7.22
CA MET A 1 -84.08 22.22 -6.73
C MET A 1 -84.27 23.30 -7.77
N LYS A 2 -85.53 23.47 -8.22
CA LYS A 2 -86.16 24.68 -8.83
C LYS A 2 -85.46 25.24 -10.08
N GLY A 3 -86.07 25.30 -11.26
CA GLY A 3 -87.49 25.39 -11.62
C GLY A 3 -87.63 26.55 -12.61
N VAL A 4 -88.11 26.31 -13.83
CA VAL A 4 -89.50 26.61 -14.28
C VAL A 4 -89.57 27.90 -15.12
N LEU A 5 -89.80 27.68 -16.43
CA LEU A 5 -90.77 28.30 -17.34
C LEU A 5 -91.43 29.65 -16.99
N ALA A 6 -91.21 30.64 -17.89
CA ALA A 6 -92.17 31.52 -18.62
C ALA A 6 -93.15 32.41 -17.79
N PRO A 7 -94.02 33.30 -18.37
CA PRO A 7 -94.16 33.85 -19.74
C PRO A 7 -94.53 35.38 -19.77
N HIS A 8 -94.85 35.91 -20.98
CA HIS A 8 -95.80 37.03 -21.29
C HIS A 8 -95.45 38.46 -20.78
N GLN A 9 -95.76 39.61 -21.41
CA GLN A 9 -96.66 40.01 -22.49
C GLN A 9 -96.32 41.48 -22.89
N SER A 10 -96.57 41.83 -24.16
CA SER A 10 -97.27 43.04 -24.62
C SER A 10 -96.74 44.48 -24.36
N ALA A 11 -96.42 45.15 -25.47
CA ALA A 11 -97.17 46.31 -26.02
C ALA A 11 -96.47 47.70 -26.16
N ARG A 12 -96.70 48.26 -27.36
CA ARG A 12 -96.75 49.68 -27.81
C ARG A 12 -95.41 50.37 -28.14
N PHE A 13 -95.13 50.61 -29.43
CA PHE A 13 -95.51 51.80 -30.25
C PHE A 13 -95.00 53.11 -29.63
N ALA A 14 -94.26 54.01 -30.28
CA ALA A 14 -94.01 54.27 -31.71
C ALA A 14 -92.86 55.30 -31.87
N ARG A 15 -92.54 55.61 -33.14
CA ARG A 15 -91.66 56.67 -33.69
C ARG A 15 -90.18 56.29 -33.71
N GLY A 16 -89.50 56.12 -34.85
CA GLY A 16 -89.78 56.53 -36.22
C GLY A 16 -88.64 57.42 -36.67
N GLN A 17 -87.67 56.87 -37.42
CA GLN A 17 -86.91 57.57 -38.47
C GLN A 17 -85.92 56.60 -39.16
N LEU A 18 -86.33 56.22 -40.37
CA LEU A 18 -85.62 55.87 -41.62
C LEU A 18 -84.32 55.03 -41.63
N PRO A 19 -84.22 54.04 -42.55
CA PRO A 19 -83.09 53.12 -42.68
C PRO A 19 -82.09 53.56 -43.77
N GLN A 20 -80.81 53.21 -43.58
CA GLN A 20 -79.88 53.03 -44.69
C GLN A 20 -79.29 51.62 -44.72
N ARG A 21 -79.44 51.05 -45.91
CA ARG A 21 -78.93 49.80 -46.49
C ARG A 21 -77.53 49.37 -45.99
N VAL A 22 -77.29 48.06 -45.89
CA VAL A 22 -76.56 47.25 -46.90
C VAL A 22 -76.23 45.85 -46.33
N GLY A 23 -76.73 44.83 -47.02
CA GLY A 23 -76.04 43.59 -47.37
C GLY A 23 -75.14 42.88 -46.37
N LYS A 24 -75.71 41.89 -45.68
CA LYS A 24 -75.01 40.76 -45.06
C LYS A 24 -74.35 39.91 -46.16
N ARG A 25 -73.04 40.07 -46.42
CA ARG A 25 -72.26 39.10 -47.19
C ARG A 25 -71.74 38.03 -46.24
N ARG A 26 -72.20 36.79 -46.45
CA ARG A 26 -71.62 35.55 -45.94
C ARG A 26 -70.09 35.60 -46.09
N GLY A 27 -69.37 35.55 -44.97
CA GLY A 27 -67.92 35.46 -44.95
C GLY A 27 -67.46 34.21 -45.69
N LYS A 28 -66.76 34.40 -46.80
CA LYS A 28 -65.90 33.37 -47.37
C LYS A 28 -64.55 33.46 -46.63
N GLN A 29 -64.44 32.72 -45.54
CA GLN A 29 -63.13 32.32 -45.00
C GLN A 29 -62.53 31.29 -45.95
N SER A 30 -61.86 31.73 -47.01
CA SER A 30 -61.13 30.84 -47.92
C SER A 30 -59.81 31.50 -48.30
N GLY A 31 -58.83 31.42 -47.39
CA GLY A 31 -57.46 31.93 -47.62
C GLY A 31 -56.61 32.06 -46.35
N GLN A 32 -57.19 32.38 -45.19
CA GLN A 32 -56.41 32.51 -43.94
C GLN A 32 -56.03 31.15 -43.34
N ALA A 33 -56.89 30.14 -43.54
CA ALA A 33 -56.64 28.78 -43.06
C ALA A 33 -55.35 28.19 -43.66
N ILE A 34 -55.05 28.44 -44.94
CA ILE A 34 -53.85 27.88 -45.59
C ILE A 34 -52.55 28.47 -45.02
N VAL A 35 -52.56 29.75 -44.62
CA VAL A 35 -51.39 30.43 -44.03
C VAL A 35 -51.14 29.94 -42.60
N LEU A 36 -52.19 29.79 -41.79
CA LEU A 36 -52.09 29.24 -40.44
C LEU A 36 -51.65 27.76 -40.47
N ILE A 37 -52.19 26.97 -41.39
CA ILE A 37 -51.79 25.57 -41.59
C ILE A 37 -50.32 25.50 -42.02
N ALA A 38 -49.87 26.36 -42.95
CA ALA A 38 -48.48 26.40 -43.38
C ALA A 38 -47.52 26.77 -42.23
N LEU A 39 -47.89 27.72 -41.37
CA LEU A 39 -47.08 28.11 -40.22
C LEU A 39 -47.07 27.04 -39.12
N MET A 40 -48.20 26.39 -38.85
CA MET A 40 -48.24 25.26 -37.92
C MET A 40 -47.46 24.06 -38.43
N LEU A 41 -47.53 23.76 -39.73
CA LEU A 41 -46.82 22.65 -40.35
C LEU A 41 -45.30 22.87 -40.32
N THR A 42 -44.83 24.09 -40.57
CA THR A 42 -43.39 24.41 -40.48
C THR A 42 -42.86 24.27 -39.06
N VAL A 43 -43.61 24.72 -38.05
CA VAL A 43 -43.26 24.53 -36.63
C VAL A 43 -43.26 23.05 -36.24
N LEU A 44 -44.26 22.27 -36.69
CA LEU A 44 -44.32 20.83 -36.46
C LEU A 44 -43.13 20.10 -37.11
N ILE A 45 -42.78 20.43 -38.35
CA ILE A 45 -41.61 19.86 -39.04
C ILE A 45 -40.32 20.22 -38.30
N GLY A 46 -40.19 21.45 -37.82
CA GLY A 46 -39.05 21.88 -36.99
C GLY A 46 -38.92 21.08 -35.70
N MET A 47 -40.03 20.85 -34.99
CA MET A 47 -40.03 20.04 -33.76
C MET A 47 -39.73 18.55 -34.04
N VAL A 48 -40.27 17.99 -35.12
CA VAL A 48 -39.97 16.61 -35.55
C VAL A 48 -38.50 16.47 -35.92
N ALA A 49 -37.92 17.46 -36.61
CA ALA A 49 -36.51 17.46 -36.96
C ALA A 49 -35.62 17.45 -35.72
N ILE A 50 -35.91 18.29 -34.72
CA ILE A 50 -35.18 18.32 -33.45
C ILE A 50 -35.38 17.01 -32.67
N ALA A 51 -36.59 16.46 -32.63
CA ALA A 51 -36.87 15.23 -31.89
C ALA A 51 -36.14 14.02 -32.48
N ILE A 52 -36.16 13.84 -33.80
CA ILE A 52 -35.54 12.69 -34.48
C ILE A 52 -34.02 12.86 -34.58
N ASP A 53 -33.55 13.99 -35.11
CA ASP A 53 -32.10 14.18 -35.26
C ASP A 53 -31.42 14.43 -33.90
N GLY A 54 -32.11 15.06 -32.94
CA GLY A 54 -31.62 15.24 -31.58
C GLY A 54 -31.54 13.95 -30.78
N SER A 55 -32.54 13.05 -30.89
CA SER A 55 -32.46 11.72 -30.25
C SER A 55 -31.34 10.87 -30.84
N ARG A 56 -31.15 10.91 -32.17
CA ARG A 56 -30.02 10.25 -32.84
C ARG A 56 -28.67 10.86 -32.47
N ALA A 57 -28.58 12.19 -32.36
CA ALA A 57 -27.38 12.87 -31.91
C ALA A 57 -27.00 12.46 -30.48
N TYR A 58 -27.97 12.39 -29.58
CA TYR A 58 -27.76 11.98 -28.20
C TYR A 58 -27.35 10.51 -28.09
N ALA A 59 -28.03 9.61 -28.80
CA ALA A 59 -27.67 8.20 -28.86
C ALA A 59 -26.25 8.00 -29.42
N LEU A 60 -25.92 8.69 -30.52
CA LEU A 60 -24.61 8.64 -31.14
C LEU A 60 -23.52 9.18 -30.21
N ARG A 61 -23.77 10.30 -29.50
CA ARG A 61 -22.81 10.84 -28.52
C ARG A 61 -22.55 9.84 -27.39
N ARG A 62 -23.60 9.18 -26.88
CA ARG A 62 -23.46 8.16 -25.84
C ARG A 62 -22.67 6.95 -26.33
N ASP A 63 -22.96 6.45 -27.53
CA ASP A 63 -22.28 5.28 -28.11
C ASP A 63 -20.80 5.56 -28.36
N ILE A 64 -20.47 6.74 -28.90
CA ILE A 64 -19.07 7.14 -29.13
C ILE A 64 -18.34 7.32 -27.79
N GLN A 65 -18.95 7.97 -26.80
CA GLN A 65 -18.32 8.13 -25.48
C GLN A 65 -18.03 6.76 -24.84
N ALA A 66 -19.01 5.86 -24.82
CA ALA A 66 -18.82 4.51 -24.25
C ALA A 66 -17.73 3.71 -24.98
N ALA A 67 -17.65 3.84 -26.31
CA ALA A 67 -16.60 3.20 -27.09
C ALA A 67 -15.21 3.81 -26.82
N THR A 68 -15.12 5.13 -26.68
CA THR A 68 -13.87 5.85 -26.35
C THR A 68 -13.39 5.50 -24.93
N ASP A 69 -14.29 5.43 -23.95
CA ASP A 69 -14.00 5.02 -22.58
C ASP A 69 -13.46 3.57 -22.53
N ALA A 70 -14.14 2.66 -23.23
CA ALA A 70 -13.72 1.26 -23.31
C ALA A 70 -12.35 1.10 -24.00
N ALA A 71 -12.10 1.88 -25.05
CA ALA A 71 -10.82 1.87 -25.75
C ALA A 71 -9.68 2.40 -24.88
N ALA A 72 -9.92 3.47 -24.13
CA ALA A 72 -8.93 4.05 -23.22
C ALA A 72 -8.55 3.08 -22.10
N LEU A 73 -9.54 2.38 -21.53
CA LEU A 73 -9.31 1.33 -20.54
C LEU A 73 -8.57 0.12 -21.13
N ALA A 74 -8.90 -0.28 -22.36
CA ALA A 74 -8.25 -1.41 -23.03
C ALA A 74 -6.77 -1.14 -23.35
N ALA A 75 -6.43 0.07 -23.80
CA ALA A 75 -5.03 0.47 -23.93
C ALA A 75 -4.32 0.40 -22.57
N ALA A 76 -4.95 0.94 -21.53
CA ALA A 76 -4.35 0.96 -20.21
C ALA A 76 -4.08 -0.45 -19.65
N ASP A 77 -5.07 -1.34 -19.73
CA ASP A 77 -4.96 -2.74 -19.29
C ASP A 77 -3.92 -3.54 -20.10
N LYS A 78 -3.85 -3.33 -21.41
CA LYS A 78 -2.84 -4.01 -22.24
C LYS A 78 -1.43 -3.50 -22.03
N MET A 79 -1.26 -2.20 -21.81
CA MET A 79 0.02 -1.65 -21.39
C MET A 79 0.46 -2.25 -20.05
N GLN A 80 -0.47 -2.39 -19.10
CA GLN A 80 -0.21 -3.01 -17.79
C GLN A 80 0.23 -4.47 -17.90
N GLN A 81 -0.37 -5.24 -18.82
CA GLN A 81 -0.07 -6.67 -19.00
C GLN A 81 1.23 -6.93 -19.76
N THR A 82 1.60 -6.05 -20.70
CA THR A 82 2.63 -6.35 -21.71
C THR A 82 3.82 -5.40 -21.70
N GLY A 83 3.70 -4.23 -21.06
CA GLY A 83 4.69 -3.15 -21.14
C GLY A 83 4.87 -2.56 -22.55
N SER A 84 4.06 -2.97 -23.53
CA SER A 84 4.20 -2.59 -24.94
C SER A 84 3.14 -1.56 -25.33
N TYR A 85 3.59 -0.34 -25.65
CA TYR A 85 2.72 0.72 -26.18
C TYR A 85 2.03 0.30 -27.48
N VAL A 86 2.76 -0.36 -28.38
CA VAL A 86 2.21 -0.84 -29.65
C VAL A 86 1.05 -1.81 -29.40
N SER A 87 1.20 -2.75 -28.46
CA SER A 87 0.14 -3.70 -28.12
C SER A 87 -1.04 -3.03 -27.42
N ALA A 88 -0.80 -2.00 -26.63
CA ALA A 88 -1.83 -1.18 -25.99
C ALA A 88 -2.67 -0.39 -27.02
N GLU A 89 -2.02 0.33 -27.92
CA GLU A 89 -2.67 1.12 -28.98
C GLU A 89 -3.48 0.22 -29.94
N GLN A 90 -2.96 -0.97 -30.28
CA GLN A 90 -3.68 -1.96 -31.06
C GLN A 90 -4.95 -2.46 -30.35
N ALA A 91 -4.89 -2.66 -29.04
CA ALA A 91 -6.06 -3.06 -28.28
C ALA A 91 -7.11 -1.96 -28.17
N ALA A 92 -6.71 -0.70 -27.98
CA ALA A 92 -7.62 0.44 -28.01
C ALA A 92 -8.39 0.52 -29.33
N THR A 93 -7.71 0.43 -30.47
CA THR A 93 -8.34 0.51 -31.79
C THR A 93 -9.29 -0.66 -32.08
N ALA A 94 -8.93 -1.87 -31.64
CA ALA A 94 -9.78 -3.05 -31.79
C ALA A 94 -11.06 -2.97 -30.93
N ILE A 95 -10.92 -2.57 -29.65
CA ILE A 95 -12.05 -2.45 -28.73
C ILE A 95 -12.96 -1.29 -29.11
N PHE A 96 -12.42 -0.16 -29.55
CA PHE A 96 -13.22 0.96 -30.07
C PHE A 96 -14.09 0.53 -31.25
N GLY A 97 -13.48 -0.12 -32.26
CA GLY A 97 -14.19 -0.60 -33.44
C GLY A 97 -15.26 -1.62 -33.10
N THR A 98 -14.98 -2.53 -32.16
CA THR A 98 -15.94 -3.55 -31.72
C THR A 98 -17.15 -2.91 -31.01
N ASN A 99 -16.94 -1.94 -30.13
CA ASN A 99 -18.02 -1.26 -29.41
C ASN A 99 -18.94 -0.45 -30.34
N LEU A 100 -18.37 0.21 -31.36
CA LEU A 100 -19.14 0.91 -32.39
C LEU A 100 -19.66 0.02 -33.52
N ARG A 101 -19.38 -1.29 -33.46
CA ARG A 101 -19.74 -2.28 -34.49
C ARG A 101 -19.20 -1.90 -35.89
N LEU A 102 -17.96 -1.44 -35.93
CA LEU A 102 -17.24 -1.11 -37.17
C LEU A 102 -16.55 -2.38 -37.67
N TYR A 103 -17.13 -3.01 -38.70
CA TYR A 103 -16.72 -4.35 -39.17
C TYR A 103 -15.50 -4.36 -40.09
N SER A 104 -14.99 -3.20 -40.49
CA SER A 104 -13.77 -3.07 -41.30
C SER A 104 -12.60 -2.63 -40.44
N ALA A 105 -11.41 -3.18 -40.70
CA ALA A 105 -10.19 -2.70 -40.07
C ALA A 105 -9.97 -1.19 -40.36
N PRO A 106 -9.58 -0.38 -39.37
CA PRO A 106 -9.26 1.02 -39.59
C PRO A 106 -7.95 1.18 -40.37
N ALA A 107 -7.83 2.26 -41.13
CA ALA A 107 -6.55 2.73 -41.64
C ALA A 107 -5.88 3.60 -40.58
N CYS A 108 -4.77 3.14 -40.01
CA CYS A 108 -4.06 3.82 -38.92
C CYS A 108 -2.69 4.33 -39.36
N THR A 109 -2.22 5.42 -38.74
CA THR A 109 -0.79 5.75 -38.72
C THR A 109 0.00 4.66 -37.98
N ALA A 110 1.32 4.66 -38.12
CA ALA A 110 2.16 3.66 -37.47
C ALA A 110 2.02 3.72 -35.93
N TYR A 111 1.77 2.55 -35.34
CA TYR A 111 1.89 2.34 -33.90
C TYR A 111 3.33 2.50 -33.45
N GLY A 112 3.54 2.96 -32.22
CA GLY A 112 4.90 3.27 -31.75
C GLY A 112 5.02 3.44 -30.25
N THR A 113 6.22 3.80 -29.81
CA THR A 113 6.56 3.98 -28.41
C THR A 113 6.86 5.47 -28.17
N PRO A 114 6.22 6.13 -27.19
CA PRO A 114 6.52 7.52 -26.86
C PRO A 114 7.91 7.66 -26.24
N GLY A 115 8.59 8.76 -26.58
CA GLY A 115 9.77 9.25 -25.86
C GLY A 115 9.36 10.29 -24.83
N ALA A 116 10.20 11.32 -24.64
CA ALA A 116 9.81 12.50 -23.85
C ALA A 116 8.63 13.27 -24.50
N SER A 117 8.50 13.18 -25.83
CA SER A 117 7.34 13.67 -26.57
C SER A 117 6.29 12.56 -26.73
N PRO A 118 4.99 12.91 -26.74
CA PRO A 118 3.89 11.96 -26.97
C PRO A 118 4.00 11.28 -28.34
N TRP A 119 3.54 10.04 -28.41
CA TRP A 119 3.27 9.37 -29.67
C TRP A 119 1.78 9.48 -30.00
N THR A 120 1.44 9.75 -31.26
CA THR A 120 0.06 9.94 -31.69
C THR A 120 -0.28 8.96 -32.79
N VAL A 121 -1.28 8.13 -32.56
CA VAL A 121 -1.87 7.23 -33.55
C VAL A 121 -3.23 7.77 -33.97
N THR A 122 -3.45 7.93 -35.28
CA THR A 122 -4.76 8.29 -35.81
C THR A 122 -5.27 7.20 -36.74
N CYS A 123 -6.45 6.70 -36.43
CA CYS A 123 -7.14 5.62 -37.12
C CYS A 123 -8.44 6.13 -37.73
N THR A 124 -8.62 5.90 -39.02
CA THR A 124 -9.85 6.26 -39.75
C THR A 124 -10.58 5.00 -40.19
N TYR A 125 -11.86 4.90 -39.84
CA TYR A 125 -12.74 3.80 -40.22
C TYR A 125 -13.48 4.11 -41.53
N SER A 126 -14.02 3.07 -42.17
CA SER A 126 -14.67 3.17 -43.48
C SER A 126 -15.89 4.11 -43.53
N ASP A 127 -16.54 4.35 -42.38
CA ASP A 127 -17.66 5.28 -42.26
C ASP A 127 -17.25 6.74 -41.99
N GLY A 128 -15.94 7.02 -42.01
CA GLY A 128 -15.36 8.33 -41.72
C GLY A 128 -15.23 8.64 -40.22
N THR A 129 -15.51 7.69 -39.33
CA THR A 129 -15.17 7.82 -37.91
C THR A 129 -13.66 7.89 -37.75
N VAL A 130 -13.17 8.83 -36.95
CA VAL A 130 -11.75 8.98 -36.63
C VAL A 130 -11.54 8.75 -35.15
N LEU A 131 -10.57 7.91 -34.81
CA LEU A 131 -10.04 7.74 -33.46
C LEU A 131 -8.59 8.21 -33.45
N THR A 132 -8.26 9.11 -32.54
CA THR A 132 -6.90 9.56 -32.28
C THR A 132 -6.51 9.18 -30.86
N ASP A 133 -5.48 8.34 -30.73
CA ASP A 133 -4.83 7.99 -29.48
C ASP A 133 -3.53 8.78 -29.34
N VAL A 134 -3.34 9.42 -28.18
CA VAL A 134 -2.10 10.10 -27.81
C VAL A 134 -1.51 9.41 -26.60
N ALA A 135 -0.55 8.52 -26.84
CA ALA A 135 0.23 7.85 -25.82
C ALA A 135 1.35 8.75 -25.28
N ARG A 136 1.49 8.83 -23.96
CA ARG A 136 2.53 9.59 -23.27
C ARG A 136 3.22 8.70 -22.25
N ALA A 137 4.54 8.64 -22.31
CA ALA A 137 5.34 8.23 -21.17
C ALA A 137 5.32 9.39 -20.15
N THR A 138 4.80 9.16 -18.95
CA THR A 138 4.82 10.12 -17.84
C THR A 138 5.96 9.83 -16.85
N GLY A 139 6.95 9.04 -17.29
CA GLY A 139 8.13 8.64 -16.53
C GLY A 139 7.76 7.76 -15.34
N PRO A 140 8.13 8.13 -14.10
CA PRO A 140 7.87 7.30 -12.92
C PRO A 140 6.37 7.14 -12.62
N GLN A 141 5.53 8.02 -13.15
CA GLN A 141 4.07 7.91 -13.06
C GLN A 141 3.47 6.89 -14.03
N GLY A 142 4.26 6.34 -14.95
CA GLY A 142 3.82 5.34 -15.93
C GLY A 142 3.46 5.93 -17.28
N SER A 143 2.30 5.56 -17.79
CA SER A 143 1.86 5.87 -19.15
C SER A 143 0.44 6.43 -19.14
N ARG A 144 0.17 7.39 -20.02
CA ARG A 144 -1.17 7.92 -20.24
C ARG A 144 -1.56 7.80 -21.70
N PHE A 145 -2.74 7.24 -21.96
CA PHE A 145 -3.37 7.17 -23.27
C PHE A 145 -4.53 8.15 -23.30
N THR A 146 -4.49 9.15 -24.19
CA THR A 146 -5.58 10.12 -24.37
C THR A 146 -6.26 9.84 -25.69
N LEU A 147 -7.46 9.28 -25.64
CA LEU A 147 -8.23 8.91 -26.81
C LEU A 147 -9.26 9.99 -27.11
N THR A 148 -9.32 10.41 -28.36
CA THR A 148 -10.33 11.33 -28.88
C THR A 148 -10.98 10.70 -30.10
N ALA A 149 -12.30 10.67 -30.15
CA ALA A 149 -13.04 10.12 -31.27
C ALA A 149 -13.94 11.17 -31.88
N THR A 150 -14.07 11.17 -33.21
CA THR A 150 -15.03 12.02 -33.93
C THR A 150 -15.81 11.21 -34.94
N ARG A 151 -17.11 11.51 -35.07
CA ARG A 151 -18.00 10.87 -36.05
C ARG A 151 -19.00 11.87 -36.59
N SER A 152 -19.28 11.79 -37.89
CA SER A 152 -20.30 12.63 -38.52
C SER A 152 -21.71 12.09 -38.23
N LEU A 153 -22.62 12.98 -37.84
CA LEU A 153 -24.04 12.66 -37.70
C LEU A 153 -24.74 12.96 -39.02
N GLN A 154 -25.25 11.91 -39.66
CA GLN A 154 -26.11 12.07 -40.84
C GLN A 154 -27.49 12.61 -40.43
N LEU A 155 -27.74 13.90 -40.69
CA LEU A 155 -29.04 14.53 -40.43
C LEU A 155 -30.09 14.05 -41.44
N GLN A 156 -31.28 13.70 -40.96
CA GLN A 156 -32.39 13.30 -41.83
C GLN A 156 -33.30 14.49 -42.16
N PHE A 157 -33.77 15.22 -41.15
CA PHE A 157 -34.72 16.32 -41.33
C PHE A 157 -34.03 17.69 -41.18
N GLY A 158 -33.06 17.80 -40.28
CA GLY A 158 -32.25 19.00 -40.06
C GLY A 158 -31.31 19.34 -41.22
N ARG A 159 -31.10 18.42 -42.19
CA ARG A 159 -30.24 18.63 -43.36
C ARG A 159 -30.67 19.83 -44.21
N VAL A 160 -31.97 20.14 -44.21
CA VAL A 160 -32.56 21.32 -44.88
C VAL A 160 -32.09 22.62 -44.23
N LEU A 161 -31.84 22.61 -42.91
CA LEU A 161 -31.40 23.77 -42.14
C LEU A 161 -29.88 23.97 -42.17
N THR A 162 -29.11 22.91 -42.45
CA THR A 162 -27.63 22.96 -42.43
C THR A 162 -26.98 23.10 -43.80
N ASN A 163 -27.76 23.45 -44.84
CA ASN A 163 -27.31 23.52 -46.24
C ASN A 163 -26.56 22.25 -46.69
N GLY A 164 -26.96 21.08 -46.19
CA GLY A 164 -26.37 19.79 -46.54
C GLY A 164 -25.09 19.40 -45.78
N SER A 165 -24.63 20.21 -44.82
CA SER A 165 -23.51 19.86 -43.94
C SER A 165 -23.95 18.93 -42.79
N ASN A 166 -23.13 17.93 -42.48
CA ASN A 166 -23.35 17.02 -41.36
C ASN A 166 -22.51 17.49 -40.16
N PRO A 167 -23.10 17.71 -38.98
CA PRO A 167 -22.35 18.05 -37.79
C PRO A 167 -21.49 16.88 -37.32
N THR A 168 -20.34 17.17 -36.74
CA THR A 168 -19.45 16.18 -36.13
C THR A 168 -19.65 16.15 -34.62
N LEU A 169 -19.74 14.94 -34.07
CA LEU A 169 -19.77 14.71 -32.63
C LEU A 169 -18.40 14.18 -32.21
N GLY A 170 -17.87 14.73 -31.12
CA GLY A 170 -16.63 14.26 -30.50
C GLY A 170 -16.88 13.44 -29.24
N ALA A 171 -15.87 12.71 -28.79
CA ALA A 171 -15.74 12.18 -27.43
C ALA A 171 -14.26 12.15 -27.04
N ALA A 172 -13.97 12.17 -25.75
CA ALA A 172 -12.61 12.06 -25.23
C ALA A 172 -12.62 11.21 -23.96
N ALA A 173 -11.56 10.43 -23.76
CA ALA A 173 -11.31 9.67 -22.54
C ALA A 173 -9.80 9.54 -22.31
N GLN A 174 -9.39 9.38 -21.05
CA GLN A 174 -8.00 9.11 -20.70
C GLN A 174 -7.88 7.80 -19.94
N GLY A 175 -7.00 6.92 -20.43
CA GLY A 175 -6.57 5.71 -19.74
C GLY A 175 -5.21 5.97 -19.11
N ASN A 176 -5.16 6.06 -17.79
CA ASN A 176 -3.89 6.18 -17.07
C ASN A 176 -3.45 4.79 -16.63
N VAL A 177 -2.20 4.48 -16.92
CA VAL A 177 -1.48 3.31 -16.44
C VAL A 177 -0.44 3.85 -15.52
N ASN A 178 -0.69 3.70 -14.22
CA ASN A 178 0.40 3.94 -13.30
C ASN A 178 1.54 2.98 -13.66
N ASN A 179 2.79 3.40 -13.50
CA ASN A 179 3.91 2.46 -13.62
C ASN A 179 3.78 1.50 -12.44
N LEU A 180 2.89 0.51 -12.56
CA LEU A 180 2.37 -0.29 -11.46
C LEU A 180 3.39 -1.33 -10.99
N LEU A 181 4.65 -1.18 -11.42
CA LEU A 181 5.75 -1.94 -10.89
C LEU A 181 6.54 -1.19 -9.80
N TYR A 182 6.58 0.15 -9.74
CA TYR A 182 7.40 0.86 -8.74
C TYR A 182 6.79 2.19 -8.26
N THR A 183 6.22 2.20 -7.06
CA THR A 183 6.47 3.36 -6.20
C THR A 183 7.99 3.46 -6.11
N PRO A 184 8.62 4.61 -6.41
CA PRO A 184 10.07 4.68 -6.51
C PRO A 184 10.70 4.28 -5.18
N THR A 185 11.84 3.60 -5.26
CA THR A 185 12.63 3.27 -4.06
C THR A 185 13.02 4.56 -3.35
N VAL A 186 13.40 5.58 -4.13
CA VAL A 186 13.75 6.92 -3.64
C VAL A 186 13.19 7.96 -4.61
N ALA A 187 12.47 8.95 -4.08
CA ALA A 187 11.89 10.05 -4.83
C ALA A 187 12.05 11.39 -4.11
N ALA A 188 12.70 12.35 -4.77
CA ALA A 188 12.74 13.74 -4.34
C ALA A 188 11.82 14.61 -5.22
N LEU A 189 10.93 15.36 -4.57
CA LEU A 189 9.90 16.17 -5.21
C LEU A 189 10.36 17.60 -5.53
N ASP A 190 11.42 18.08 -4.86
CA ASP A 190 11.99 19.40 -5.05
C ASP A 190 12.62 19.59 -6.45
N GLN A 191 12.80 20.84 -6.89
CA GLN A 191 13.31 21.19 -8.22
C GLN A 191 14.70 21.82 -8.22
N ASP A 192 15.42 21.81 -7.10
CA ASP A 192 16.77 22.36 -7.01
C ASP A 192 17.71 21.73 -8.03
N GLY A 193 18.57 22.57 -8.62
CA GLY A 193 19.44 22.19 -9.74
C GLY A 193 18.77 22.23 -11.12
N CYS A 194 17.47 22.58 -11.21
CA CYS A 194 16.77 22.83 -12.46
C CYS A 194 16.71 24.31 -12.84
N GLY A 195 16.75 24.63 -14.14
CA GLY A 195 16.38 25.97 -14.64
C GLY A 195 17.22 27.14 -14.09
N GLY A 196 18.44 26.87 -13.61
CA GLY A 196 19.31 27.88 -12.98
C GLY A 196 19.15 28.03 -11.47
N VAL A 197 18.28 27.25 -10.83
CA VAL A 197 18.21 27.12 -9.37
C VAL A 197 19.44 26.36 -8.89
N GLY A 198 20.10 26.87 -7.84
CA GLY A 198 21.25 26.19 -7.23
C GLY A 198 20.83 24.93 -6.46
N GLY A 199 21.81 24.12 -6.02
CA GLY A 199 21.54 22.94 -5.22
C GLY A 199 21.19 21.68 -6.02
N ALA A 200 20.65 20.68 -5.32
CA ALA A 200 20.20 19.40 -5.89
C ALA A 200 19.15 18.78 -4.96
N ALA A 201 18.04 18.31 -5.52
CA ALA A 201 16.98 17.65 -4.77
C ALA A 201 17.42 16.30 -4.15
N ILE A 202 18.39 15.62 -4.77
CA ILE A 202 19.07 14.46 -4.17
C ILE A 202 20.57 14.72 -4.10
N THR A 203 21.13 14.65 -2.90
CA THR A 203 22.58 14.78 -2.67
C THR A 203 23.15 13.51 -2.08
N ILE A 204 24.23 12.99 -2.66
CA ILE A 204 24.92 11.77 -2.23
C ILE A 204 26.38 12.12 -1.99
N ASN A 205 26.75 12.11 -0.70
CA ASN A 205 28.06 12.51 -0.24
C ASN A 205 28.53 11.59 0.90
N GLY A 206 28.91 10.38 0.54
CA GLY A 206 29.29 9.34 1.50
C GLY A 206 30.46 8.47 1.05
N THR A 207 30.61 7.32 1.68
CA THR A 207 31.58 6.28 1.33
C THR A 207 30.86 4.96 1.03
N GLY A 208 31.45 4.12 0.17
CA GLY A 208 30.82 2.89 -0.29
C GLY A 208 29.85 3.14 -1.44
N THR A 209 28.86 2.25 -1.58
CA THR A 209 27.87 2.26 -2.66
C THR A 209 26.49 2.47 -2.07
N LEU A 210 25.76 3.49 -2.53
CA LEU A 210 24.31 3.56 -2.39
C LEU A 210 23.70 2.61 -3.40
N ASP A 211 23.12 1.52 -2.92
CA ASP A 211 22.56 0.47 -3.77
C ASP A 211 21.03 0.53 -3.71
N LEU A 212 20.39 0.83 -4.84
CA LEU A 212 18.94 0.98 -4.94
C LEU A 212 18.38 -0.12 -5.83
N ILE A 213 17.55 -1.00 -5.27
CA ILE A 213 16.80 -1.99 -6.04
C ILE A 213 15.41 -1.41 -6.30
N GLY A 214 15.20 -0.93 -7.52
CA GLY A 214 14.03 -0.17 -8.01
C GLY A 214 14.43 1.20 -8.57
N ASP A 215 13.44 2.08 -8.78
CA ASP A 215 13.64 3.36 -9.46
C ASP A 215 14.16 4.47 -8.52
N LEU A 216 15.05 5.32 -9.05
CA LEU A 216 15.50 6.57 -8.43
C LEU A 216 14.86 7.75 -9.18
N VAL A 217 14.14 8.60 -8.47
CA VAL A 217 13.39 9.72 -9.07
C VAL A 217 13.79 11.04 -8.43
N SER A 218 14.11 12.03 -9.25
CA SER A 218 14.38 13.40 -8.81
C SER A 218 13.69 14.40 -9.74
N ASN A 219 12.82 15.23 -9.19
CA ASN A 219 12.26 16.39 -9.87
C ASN A 219 13.29 17.51 -10.07
N GLY A 220 14.42 17.44 -9.36
CA GLY A 220 15.56 18.33 -9.40
C GLY A 220 16.76 17.70 -10.10
N ALA A 221 17.95 18.15 -9.72
CA ALA A 221 19.20 17.49 -10.00
C ALA A 221 19.49 16.38 -8.96
N VAL A 222 20.28 15.39 -9.37
CA VAL A 222 20.96 14.43 -8.51
C VAL A 222 22.45 14.81 -8.50
N SER A 223 23.02 14.97 -7.31
CA SER A 223 24.42 15.33 -7.09
C SER A 223 25.14 14.20 -6.38
N VAL A 224 26.18 13.64 -7.01
CA VAL A 224 27.02 12.59 -6.43
C VAL A 224 28.42 13.14 -6.26
N THR A 225 28.74 13.60 -5.04
CA THR A 225 30.04 14.21 -4.71
C THR A 225 30.96 13.28 -3.94
N GLY A 226 30.42 12.20 -3.35
CA GLY A 226 31.18 11.19 -2.62
C GLY A 226 30.49 9.83 -2.65
N GLY A 227 31.28 8.76 -2.81
CA GLY A 227 30.80 7.39 -2.93
C GLY A 227 30.39 7.03 -4.36
N THR A 228 29.65 5.93 -4.50
CA THR A 228 29.08 5.47 -5.77
C THR A 228 27.58 5.24 -5.62
N VAL A 229 26.85 5.34 -6.72
CA VAL A 229 25.41 5.06 -6.79
C VAL A 229 25.18 3.93 -7.77
N ARG A 230 24.48 2.90 -7.34
CA ARG A 230 24.09 1.77 -8.16
C ARG A 230 22.57 1.62 -8.12
N VAL A 231 21.95 1.56 -9.28
CA VAL A 231 20.48 1.51 -9.39
C VAL A 231 20.05 0.34 -10.27
N ALA A 232 19.36 -0.64 -9.68
CA ALA A 232 18.66 -1.69 -10.39
C ALA A 232 17.24 -1.19 -10.71
N GLY A 233 17.12 -0.37 -11.75
CA GLY A 233 15.87 0.31 -12.13
C GLY A 233 16.18 1.56 -12.96
N ASP A 234 15.17 2.34 -13.31
CA ASP A 234 15.37 3.57 -14.05
C ASP A 234 15.73 4.75 -13.13
N ILE A 235 16.65 5.60 -13.61
CA ILE A 235 16.98 6.87 -12.96
C ILE A 235 16.22 7.98 -13.69
N TYR A 236 15.19 8.54 -13.08
CA TYR A 236 14.47 9.69 -13.59
C TYR A 236 15.06 10.97 -12.98
N ALA A 237 16.00 11.61 -13.68
CA ALA A 237 16.59 12.89 -13.27
C ALA A 237 16.05 14.00 -14.17
N ASN A 238 15.06 14.75 -13.68
CA ASN A 238 14.31 15.71 -14.50
C ASN A 238 15.21 16.66 -15.30
N CYS A 239 16.29 17.16 -14.65
CA CYS A 239 17.12 18.22 -15.20
C CYS A 239 18.47 17.77 -15.76
N GLN A 240 18.71 16.45 -15.80
CA GLN A 240 20.00 15.89 -16.20
C GLN A 240 19.80 14.72 -17.16
N SER A 241 20.30 14.85 -18.39
CA SER A 241 20.36 13.73 -19.35
C SER A 241 21.33 12.63 -18.91
N THR A 242 22.27 12.97 -18.03
CA THR A 242 23.24 12.08 -17.38
C THR A 242 23.49 12.61 -15.98
N VAL A 243 23.51 11.74 -14.96
CA VAL A 243 23.86 12.13 -13.59
C VAL A 243 25.39 12.15 -13.44
N PRO A 244 26.02 13.30 -13.13
CA PRO A 244 27.46 13.37 -12.92
C PRO A 244 27.91 12.60 -11.68
N GLY A 245 29.13 12.08 -11.69
CA GLY A 245 29.72 11.30 -10.60
C GLY A 245 29.80 9.80 -10.94
N SER A 246 30.01 8.97 -9.91
CA SER A 246 30.09 7.52 -10.09
C SER A 246 28.70 6.90 -9.97
N VAL A 247 28.00 6.81 -11.11
CA VAL A 247 26.66 6.24 -11.21
C VAL A 247 26.68 5.04 -12.16
N THR A 248 26.12 3.91 -11.72
CA THR A 248 26.00 2.69 -12.51
C THR A 248 24.59 2.13 -12.45
N ASN A 249 24.14 1.51 -13.55
CA ASN A 249 22.87 0.81 -13.59
C ASN A 249 23.11 -0.70 -13.48
N SER A 250 22.27 -1.38 -12.71
CA SER A 250 22.23 -2.84 -12.59
C SER A 250 20.92 -3.40 -13.14
N CYS A 251 20.81 -4.72 -13.11
CA CYS A 251 19.70 -5.48 -13.65
C CYS A 251 18.57 -5.59 -12.64
N TYR A 252 17.37 -5.19 -13.01
CA TYR A 252 16.18 -5.38 -12.20
C TYR A 252 15.46 -6.68 -12.61
N PRO A 253 14.89 -7.50 -11.68
CA PRO A 253 14.84 -7.34 -10.22
C PRO A 253 16.06 -7.86 -9.46
N SER A 254 16.97 -8.59 -10.12
CA SER A 254 17.99 -9.40 -9.43
C SER A 254 19.10 -8.59 -8.75
N ASP A 255 19.24 -7.32 -9.10
CA ASP A 255 20.43 -6.52 -8.85
C ASP A 255 21.72 -7.19 -9.34
N ALA A 256 21.67 -7.92 -10.46
CA ALA A 256 22.89 -8.40 -11.10
C ALA A 256 23.63 -7.26 -11.82
N SER A 257 24.95 -7.37 -11.97
CA SER A 257 25.70 -6.46 -12.85
C SER A 257 25.33 -6.69 -14.31
N ALA A 258 25.17 -5.61 -15.09
CA ALA A 258 24.95 -5.71 -16.53
C ALA A 258 26.14 -6.42 -17.24
N PRO A 259 25.91 -7.15 -18.35
CA PRO A 259 24.66 -7.24 -19.12
C PRO A 259 23.60 -8.15 -18.49
N CYS A 260 22.34 -7.73 -18.59
CA CYS A 260 21.21 -8.45 -17.98
C CYS A 260 20.79 -9.67 -18.80
N SER A 261 20.44 -10.74 -18.11
CA SER A 261 19.87 -11.95 -18.70
C SER A 261 18.38 -11.99 -18.40
N TYR A 262 17.58 -12.34 -19.39
CA TYR A 262 16.13 -12.49 -19.22
C TYR A 262 15.81 -13.40 -18.01
N PRO A 263 14.89 -13.01 -17.11
CA PRO A 263 13.90 -11.93 -17.24
C PRO A 263 14.39 -10.53 -16.84
N ASP A 264 15.65 -10.37 -16.43
CA ASP A 264 16.13 -9.10 -15.91
C ASP A 264 16.32 -8.05 -17.01
N VAL A 265 16.07 -6.78 -16.66
CA VAL A 265 16.19 -5.63 -17.56
C VAL A 265 17.17 -4.62 -16.97
N ALA A 266 18.05 -4.08 -17.81
CA ALA A 266 18.97 -3.02 -17.41
C ALA A 266 18.22 -1.69 -17.29
N GLY A 267 18.42 -1.01 -16.17
CA GLY A 267 17.93 0.35 -15.97
C GLY A 267 18.53 1.37 -16.95
N ALA A 268 17.86 2.50 -17.15
CA ALA A 268 18.33 3.63 -17.94
C ALA A 268 18.18 4.97 -17.20
N THR A 269 19.07 5.93 -17.46
CA THR A 269 18.87 7.32 -17.04
C THR A 269 17.97 8.04 -18.03
N ARG A 270 16.91 8.69 -17.51
CA ARG A 270 15.87 9.38 -18.26
C ARG A 270 15.70 10.80 -17.74
N SER A 271 15.62 11.75 -18.65
CA SER A 271 15.47 13.19 -18.33
C SER A 271 14.13 13.74 -18.77
N GLY A 272 13.74 14.90 -18.21
CA GLY A 272 12.51 15.62 -18.57
C GLY A 272 11.23 15.08 -17.94
N TYR A 273 11.33 14.15 -16.98
CA TYR A 273 10.18 13.59 -16.27
C TYR A 273 10.09 14.17 -14.87
N ARG A 274 8.85 14.43 -14.41
CA ARG A 274 8.55 14.84 -13.04
C ARG A 274 7.57 13.86 -12.40
N LEU A 275 7.73 13.68 -11.10
CA LEU A 275 6.80 13.01 -10.20
C LEU A 275 6.05 14.10 -9.41
N PRO A 276 4.77 14.38 -9.69
CA PRO A 276 3.95 15.17 -8.79
C PRO A 276 3.78 14.42 -7.47
N ASP A 277 3.52 15.16 -6.40
CA ASP A 277 3.15 14.58 -5.12
C ASP A 277 1.97 13.60 -5.30
N PRO A 278 2.12 12.30 -4.93
CA PRO A 278 1.04 11.33 -4.98
C PRO A 278 -0.18 11.70 -4.13
N GLY A 279 -0.02 12.57 -3.12
CA GLY A 279 -1.10 13.06 -2.27
C GLY A 279 -1.71 11.96 -1.39
N TYR A 280 -0.86 11.13 -0.76
CA TYR A 280 -1.36 10.07 0.14
C TYR A 280 -2.13 10.69 1.32
N PRO A 281 -3.28 10.09 1.71
CA PRO A 281 -4.12 10.65 2.76
C PRO A 281 -3.46 10.51 4.12
N ALA A 282 -3.82 11.42 5.04
CA ALA A 282 -3.46 11.30 6.44
C ALA A 282 -4.09 10.03 7.08
N PRO A 283 -3.51 9.52 8.18
CA PRO A 283 -4.02 8.35 8.87
C PRO A 283 -5.48 8.53 9.32
N SER A 284 -6.27 7.47 9.16
CA SER A 284 -7.73 7.50 9.34
C SER A 284 -8.20 7.41 10.80
N LEU A 285 -7.35 6.96 11.72
CA LEU A 285 -7.68 6.73 13.13
C LEU A 285 -6.62 7.39 14.03
N LEU A 286 -7.03 8.41 14.77
CA LEU A 286 -6.20 9.04 15.79
C LEU A 286 -6.62 8.49 17.16
N GLY A 287 -5.64 7.96 17.91
CA GLY A 287 -5.87 7.46 19.28
C GLY A 287 -6.10 8.58 20.29
N GLY A 288 -6.31 8.22 21.56
CA GLY A 288 -6.36 9.18 22.68
C GLY A 288 -4.99 9.77 23.00
N SER A 289 -4.93 10.70 23.96
CA SER A 289 -3.66 11.24 24.47
C SER A 289 -2.88 10.18 25.26
N VAL A 290 -1.58 10.09 25.02
CA VAL A 290 -0.68 9.10 25.62
C VAL A 290 0.66 9.76 25.99
N SER A 291 1.36 9.18 26.97
CA SER A 291 2.73 9.53 27.34
C SER A 291 3.57 8.27 27.55
N PHE A 292 4.88 8.38 27.42
CA PHE A 292 5.80 7.31 27.81
C PHE A 292 5.67 7.03 29.32
N SER A 293 5.68 5.76 29.70
CA SER A 293 5.37 5.30 31.07
C SER A 293 6.48 4.46 31.72
N GLY A 294 7.68 4.41 31.12
CA GLY A 294 8.79 3.55 31.59
C GLY A 294 8.55 2.04 31.42
N SER A 295 7.43 1.65 30.82
CA SER A 295 7.16 0.27 30.42
C SER A 295 7.72 -0.01 29.03
N VAL A 296 8.20 -1.24 28.80
CA VAL A 296 8.65 -1.70 27.48
C VAL A 296 7.55 -1.52 26.42
N VAL A 297 6.29 -1.75 26.76
CA VAL A 297 5.18 -1.66 25.82
C VAL A 297 4.68 -0.22 25.73
N VAL A 298 4.83 0.36 24.55
CA VAL A 298 4.39 1.72 24.23
C VAL A 298 3.00 1.64 23.56
N PRO A 299 1.99 2.40 24.03
CA PRO A 299 0.67 2.44 23.39
C PRO A 299 0.64 3.40 22.19
N ALA A 300 -0.15 3.09 21.18
CA ALA A 300 -0.45 4.02 20.10
C ALA A 300 -1.37 5.16 20.58
N GLY A 301 -1.27 6.34 19.95
CA GLY A 301 -2.07 7.51 20.27
C GLY A 301 -1.34 8.83 20.05
N ILE A 302 -1.78 9.88 20.73
CA ILE A 302 -1.30 11.26 20.54
C ILE A 302 -0.33 11.63 21.67
N TYR A 303 0.93 11.88 21.28
CA TYR A 303 2.02 12.35 22.13
C TYR A 303 2.14 13.87 21.96
N SER A 304 1.78 14.61 23.00
CA SER A 304 1.75 16.08 22.95
C SER A 304 3.11 16.74 23.17
N SER A 305 4.00 16.09 23.92
CA SER A 305 5.38 16.53 24.13
C SER A 305 6.31 15.87 23.12
N LEU A 306 7.53 16.41 22.99
CA LEU A 306 8.58 15.78 22.20
C LEU A 306 8.79 14.35 22.70
N ALA A 307 8.62 13.36 21.83
CA ALA A 307 8.83 11.96 22.14
C ALA A 307 10.33 11.65 22.02
N SER A 308 11.07 11.75 23.12
CA SER A 308 12.51 11.47 23.13
C SER A 308 12.81 10.19 23.89
N VAL A 309 13.43 9.23 23.20
CA VAL A 309 13.92 7.96 23.78
C VAL A 309 15.45 7.91 23.69
N SER A 310 16.07 7.51 24.80
CA SER A 310 17.52 7.46 24.98
C SER A 310 17.84 6.60 26.20
N GLY A 311 19.08 6.08 26.26
CA GLY A 311 19.57 5.34 27.43
C GLY A 311 19.81 3.84 27.24
N ASN A 312 19.83 3.34 25.99
CA ASN A 312 19.96 1.92 25.66
C ASN A 312 18.82 1.09 26.26
N HIS A 313 17.58 1.48 25.96
CA HIS A 313 16.38 0.73 26.29
C HIS A 313 15.76 0.05 25.08
N CYS A 314 14.87 -0.91 25.33
CA CYS A 314 14.01 -1.51 24.32
C CYS A 314 12.56 -1.07 24.49
N TRP A 315 11.95 -0.65 23.39
CA TRP A 315 10.57 -0.21 23.32
C TRP A 315 9.82 -1.01 22.28
N PHE A 316 8.78 -1.72 22.73
CA PHE A 316 7.85 -2.42 21.87
C PHE A 316 6.64 -1.54 21.58
N LEU A 317 6.42 -1.21 20.31
CA LEU A 317 5.26 -0.45 19.87
C LEU A 317 4.05 -1.37 19.69
N SER A 318 2.96 -1.06 20.39
CA SER A 318 1.65 -1.65 20.13
C SER A 318 1.15 -1.24 18.74
N GLY A 319 0.37 -2.10 18.06
CA GLY A 319 -0.19 -1.73 16.76
C GLY A 319 -1.10 -0.50 16.84
N GLY A 320 -1.00 0.42 15.88
CA GLY A 320 -1.75 1.67 15.87
C GLY A 320 -1.01 2.86 15.26
N VAL A 321 -1.64 4.03 15.28
CA VAL A 321 -1.05 5.29 14.81
C VAL A 321 -0.40 6.05 15.97
N TYR A 322 0.86 6.45 15.80
CA TYR A 322 1.63 7.25 16.75
C TYR A 322 1.71 8.68 16.24
N THR A 323 0.92 9.57 16.82
CA THR A 323 0.92 10.99 16.43
C THR A 323 1.83 11.79 17.35
N PHE A 324 2.93 12.30 16.81
CA PHE A 324 3.93 13.06 17.54
C PHE A 324 3.78 14.56 17.28
N LEU A 325 3.01 15.26 18.13
CA LEU A 325 2.66 16.67 17.90
C LEU A 325 3.88 17.61 17.93
N ALA A 326 4.88 17.31 18.76
CA ALA A 326 6.11 18.08 18.88
C ALA A 326 7.32 17.36 18.24
N GLY A 327 7.08 16.29 17.49
CA GLY A 327 8.13 15.43 16.92
C GLY A 327 8.58 14.28 17.82
N ALA A 328 9.49 13.46 17.28
CA ALA A 328 10.11 12.33 17.96
C ALA A 328 11.61 12.26 17.69
N VAL A 329 12.37 11.83 18.70
CA VAL A 329 13.82 11.67 18.68
C VAL A 329 14.17 10.30 19.25
N ASN A 330 14.91 9.49 18.49
CA ASN A 330 15.57 8.29 18.99
C ASN A 330 17.09 8.53 19.03
N ASP A 331 17.64 8.60 20.24
CA ASP A 331 19.05 8.88 20.50
C ASP A 331 19.66 7.85 21.45
N GLY A 332 19.54 6.56 21.10
CA GLY A 332 20.24 5.48 21.79
C GLY A 332 19.41 4.25 22.12
N ASP A 333 18.12 4.23 21.78
CA ASP A 333 17.23 3.11 22.13
C ASP A 333 16.86 2.27 20.91
N LEU A 334 16.43 1.03 21.15
CA LEU A 334 15.82 0.17 20.14
C LEU A 334 14.30 0.31 20.21
N VAL A 335 13.71 0.79 19.11
CA VAL A 335 12.26 0.95 18.97
C VAL A 335 11.75 0.04 17.87
N SER A 336 10.81 -0.85 18.18
CA SER A 336 10.28 -1.80 17.21
C SER A 336 8.87 -2.29 17.54
N ASN A 337 8.11 -2.72 16.53
CA ASN A 337 6.84 -3.44 16.69
C ASN A 337 6.96 -4.95 16.39
N GLU A 338 8.18 -5.47 16.25
CA GLU A 338 8.47 -6.87 15.93
C GLU A 338 8.27 -7.80 17.12
N LEU A 339 7.44 -8.83 16.95
CA LEU A 339 7.20 -9.83 17.98
C LEU A 339 8.10 -11.03 17.69
N LYS A 340 9.07 -11.29 18.56
CA LYS A 340 10.06 -12.36 18.40
C LYS A 340 9.89 -13.47 19.42
N PRO A 341 10.26 -14.73 19.10
CA PRO A 341 10.34 -15.78 20.11
C PRO A 341 11.50 -15.53 21.08
N PRO A 342 11.49 -16.12 22.28
CA PRO A 342 12.71 -16.26 23.06
C PRO A 342 13.69 -17.19 22.33
N ASP A 343 15.00 -16.95 22.47
CA ASP A 343 16.06 -17.74 21.83
C ASP A 343 15.79 -18.04 20.34
N GLU A 344 15.82 -17.00 19.50
CA GLU A 344 15.64 -17.09 18.05
C GLU A 344 16.61 -18.11 17.44
N PRO A 345 16.14 -19.00 16.54
CA PRO A 345 16.94 -20.09 15.98
C PRO A 345 17.99 -19.61 14.98
N ASN A 346 19.11 -20.33 14.89
CA ASN A 346 20.09 -20.11 13.83
C ASN A 346 19.48 -20.46 12.47
N ALA A 347 19.77 -19.62 11.48
CA ALA A 347 19.29 -19.74 10.11
C ALA A 347 19.43 -21.12 9.47
N SER A 348 20.54 -21.79 9.73
CA SER A 348 20.85 -23.09 9.11
C SER A 348 20.63 -24.27 10.05
N ASN A 349 20.31 -24.02 11.33
CA ASN A 349 20.15 -25.06 12.32
C ASN A 349 19.23 -24.63 13.48
N ASN A 350 18.03 -25.20 13.53
CA ASN A 350 17.03 -24.88 14.56
C ASN A 350 17.35 -25.39 15.97
N THR A 351 18.44 -26.13 16.18
CA THR A 351 18.88 -26.57 17.53
C THR A 351 19.91 -25.63 18.15
N LEU A 352 20.33 -24.59 17.41
CA LEU A 352 21.30 -23.60 17.87
C LEU A 352 20.62 -22.24 17.94
N ARG A 353 20.97 -21.46 18.98
CA ARG A 353 20.58 -20.06 19.08
C ARG A 353 21.29 -19.23 18.02
N ALA A 354 20.59 -18.27 17.42
CA ALA A 354 21.22 -17.29 16.53
C ALA A 354 22.25 -16.45 17.29
N ALA A 355 23.39 -16.18 16.65
CA ALA A 355 24.46 -15.37 17.25
C ALA A 355 24.02 -13.94 17.55
N ASN A 356 23.18 -13.39 16.67
CA ASN A 356 22.50 -12.12 16.85
C ASN A 356 21.03 -12.41 17.11
N GLN A 357 20.48 -11.85 18.18
CA GLN A 357 19.03 -11.80 18.37
C GLN A 357 18.54 -10.43 17.97
N PHE A 358 17.29 -10.34 17.53
CA PHE A 358 16.67 -9.09 17.12
C PHE A 358 16.74 -8.03 18.22
N TRP A 359 16.44 -8.44 19.46
CA TRP A 359 16.37 -7.55 20.62
C TRP A 359 17.71 -7.40 21.36
N ASP A 360 18.82 -7.93 20.82
CA ASP A 360 20.18 -7.78 21.36
C ASP A 360 21.07 -6.88 20.46
N VAL A 361 20.47 -6.05 19.60
CA VAL A 361 21.20 -5.18 18.66
C VAL A 361 21.63 -3.85 19.30
N GLY A 362 22.82 -3.37 18.89
CA GLY A 362 23.35 -2.07 19.28
C GLY A 362 23.96 -2.01 20.70
N GLY A 363 25.22 -1.62 20.81
CA GLY A 363 25.77 -1.04 22.05
C GLY A 363 25.81 -1.86 23.34
N GLY A 364 25.61 -3.18 23.26
CA GLY A 364 25.51 -4.04 24.44
C GLY A 364 24.10 -4.08 25.04
N LEU A 365 23.08 -3.66 24.29
CA LEU A 365 21.67 -3.85 24.61
C LEU A 365 21.36 -5.35 24.63
N THR A 366 20.67 -5.79 25.67
CA THR A 366 20.31 -7.20 25.84
C THR A 366 18.84 -7.30 26.24
N CYS A 367 17.96 -7.31 25.25
CA CYS A 367 16.52 -7.40 25.50
C CYS A 367 15.88 -8.64 24.88
N ALA A 368 16.66 -9.52 24.26
CA ALA A 368 16.13 -10.80 23.82
C ALA A 368 15.56 -11.55 25.02
N GLY A 369 14.49 -12.29 24.77
CA GLY A 369 14.03 -13.29 25.73
C GLY A 369 14.86 -14.55 25.62
N ALA A 370 14.77 -15.37 26.66
CA ALA A 370 15.29 -16.73 26.65
C ALA A 370 14.28 -17.64 27.34
N PHE A 371 14.37 -18.93 27.06
CA PHE A 371 13.65 -19.94 27.83
C PHE A 371 14.61 -21.02 28.29
N GLN A 372 14.25 -21.69 29.39
CA GLN A 372 15.04 -22.78 29.93
C GLN A 372 14.14 -23.94 30.32
N LEU A 373 14.59 -25.15 29.98
CA LEU A 373 14.00 -26.39 30.44
C LEU A 373 14.78 -26.89 31.66
N THR A 374 14.07 -27.15 32.75
CA THR A 374 14.63 -27.81 33.93
C THR A 374 13.75 -28.99 34.35
N LYS A 375 14.39 -30.02 34.91
CA LYS A 375 13.64 -31.12 35.53
C LYS A 375 13.13 -30.66 36.87
N GLN A 376 11.88 -30.99 37.14
CA GLN A 376 11.30 -30.77 38.46
C GLN A 376 10.55 -32.02 38.90
N SER A 377 10.62 -32.35 40.18
CA SER A 377 9.77 -33.40 40.73
C SER A 377 8.32 -32.95 40.72
N GLY A 378 7.39 -33.82 40.36
CA GLY A 378 5.98 -33.54 40.56
C GLY A 378 5.10 -34.77 40.70
N PRO A 379 3.78 -34.59 40.62
CA PRO A 379 2.86 -35.56 41.22
C PRO A 379 2.57 -36.80 40.34
N ARG A 380 3.07 -36.87 39.11
CA ARG A 380 2.72 -37.90 38.12
C ARG A 380 3.88 -38.24 37.20
N ASP A 381 3.83 -39.44 36.65
CA ASP A 381 4.74 -39.86 35.58
C ASP A 381 4.28 -39.31 34.23
N ILE A 382 5.24 -38.75 33.49
CA ILE A 382 5.14 -38.48 32.06
C ILE A 382 6.05 -39.45 31.30
N GLN A 383 5.81 -39.66 30.01
CA GLN A 383 6.55 -40.66 29.22
C GLN A 383 8.06 -40.40 29.31
N THR A 384 8.84 -41.44 29.61
CA THR A 384 10.30 -41.34 29.69
C THR A 384 10.93 -41.23 28.31
N GLY A 385 12.09 -40.56 28.26
CA GLY A 385 12.87 -40.31 27.05
C GLY A 385 13.10 -38.83 26.77
N ILE A 386 13.63 -38.53 25.59
CA ILE A 386 14.02 -37.17 25.19
C ILE A 386 12.81 -36.45 24.62
N TRP A 387 12.26 -35.52 25.39
CA TRP A 387 11.27 -34.57 24.92
C TRP A 387 11.96 -33.38 24.25
N SER A 388 11.31 -32.81 23.24
CA SER A 388 11.79 -31.60 22.56
C SER A 388 10.74 -30.51 22.65
N PHE A 389 11.15 -29.26 22.79
CA PHE A 389 10.26 -28.11 22.99
C PHE A 389 10.65 -26.95 22.08
N VAL A 390 9.63 -26.24 21.60
CA VAL A 390 9.75 -24.92 20.97
C VAL A 390 8.71 -24.00 21.57
N VAL A 391 9.03 -22.71 21.62
CA VAL A 391 8.20 -21.67 22.25
C VAL A 391 7.91 -20.58 21.23
N THR A 392 6.68 -20.06 21.25
CA THR A 392 6.32 -18.86 20.48
C THR A 392 5.85 -17.75 21.43
N SER A 393 6.10 -16.50 21.06
CA SER A 393 5.58 -15.31 21.75
C SER A 393 4.24 -14.91 21.16
N LEU A 394 3.27 -14.60 22.00
CA LEU A 394 1.93 -14.19 21.56
C LEU A 394 1.57 -12.79 22.03
N ARG A 395 0.91 -12.06 21.16
CA ARG A 395 0.30 -10.76 21.47
C ARG A 395 -1.06 -10.66 20.80
N THR A 396 -2.04 -10.08 21.50
CA THR A 396 -3.32 -9.71 20.87
C THR A 396 -3.35 -8.20 20.66
N ASP A 397 -3.50 -7.78 19.40
CA ASP A 397 -3.74 -6.39 19.01
C ASP A 397 -5.22 -6.24 18.59
N THR A 398 -5.76 -5.03 18.69
CA THR A 398 -7.17 -4.75 18.35
C THR A 398 -7.25 -3.61 17.35
N TYR A 399 -8.03 -3.81 16.29
CA TYR A 399 -8.27 -2.82 15.24
C TYR A 399 -9.77 -2.77 14.92
N ASN A 400 -10.38 -1.58 14.94
CA ASN A 400 -11.81 -1.38 14.73
C ASN A 400 -12.72 -2.34 15.54
N GLY A 401 -12.32 -2.64 16.78
CA GLY A 401 -13.07 -3.54 17.68
C GLY A 401 -12.90 -5.03 17.39
N VAL A 402 -12.12 -5.41 16.37
CA VAL A 402 -11.75 -6.80 16.07
C VAL A 402 -10.38 -7.09 16.66
N SER A 403 -10.24 -8.22 17.36
CA SER A 403 -8.97 -8.65 17.93
C SER A 403 -8.24 -9.63 17.01
N TYR A 404 -6.93 -9.44 16.90
CA TYR A 404 -6.01 -10.21 16.08
C TYR A 404 -4.92 -10.74 16.98
N THR A 405 -4.66 -12.03 16.95
CA THR A 405 -3.54 -12.58 17.70
C THR A 405 -2.36 -12.85 16.79
N ARG A 406 -1.27 -12.18 17.14
CA ARG A 406 0.06 -12.38 16.60
C ARG A 406 0.71 -13.49 17.38
N GLU A 407 1.37 -14.37 16.67
CA GLU A 407 2.16 -15.43 17.26
C GLU A 407 3.43 -15.54 16.45
N SER A 408 4.56 -15.22 17.10
CA SER A 408 5.85 -15.31 16.46
C SER A 408 6.07 -16.72 15.92
N ALA A 409 7.01 -16.84 15.00
CA ALA A 409 7.53 -18.14 14.66
C ALA A 409 8.26 -18.79 15.87
N PRO A 410 8.50 -20.11 15.82
CA PRO A 410 9.07 -20.86 16.94
C PRO A 410 10.52 -20.47 17.27
N SER A 411 10.85 -20.53 18.56
CA SER A 411 12.22 -20.48 19.08
C SER A 411 13.11 -21.58 18.50
N MET A 412 14.40 -21.53 18.83
CA MET A 412 15.24 -22.73 18.75
C MET A 412 14.60 -23.89 19.53
N CYS A 413 14.85 -25.10 19.05
CA CYS A 413 14.46 -26.32 19.72
C CYS A 413 15.42 -26.64 20.87
N ASP A 414 14.86 -26.84 22.06
CA ASP A 414 15.60 -27.36 23.22
C ASP A 414 15.05 -28.73 23.64
N GLN A 415 15.88 -29.55 24.28
CA GLN A 415 15.57 -30.93 24.61
C GLN A 415 15.87 -31.26 26.06
N ILE A 416 15.02 -32.10 26.66
CA ILE A 416 15.21 -32.58 28.02
C ILE A 416 14.93 -34.08 28.10
N ASN A 417 15.87 -34.82 28.69
CA ASN A 417 15.76 -36.27 28.85
C ASN A 417 15.11 -36.63 30.18
N LEU A 418 13.88 -37.14 30.19
CA LEU A 418 13.19 -37.57 31.40
C LEU A 418 13.46 -39.06 31.66
N ASN A 419 14.08 -39.37 32.78
CA ASN A 419 14.63 -40.70 33.04
C ASN A 419 14.29 -41.27 34.42
N ASN A 420 13.63 -40.52 35.28
CA ASN A 420 13.11 -41.01 36.56
C ASN A 420 11.58 -40.93 36.61
N HIS A 421 11.00 -41.70 37.53
CA HIS A 421 9.62 -41.49 37.93
C HIS A 421 9.45 -40.09 38.50
N PHE A 422 8.29 -39.48 38.24
CA PHE A 422 7.91 -38.15 38.69
C PHE A 422 8.78 -37.00 38.15
N ASP A 423 9.63 -37.26 37.14
CA ASP A 423 10.30 -36.22 36.35
C ASP A 423 9.25 -35.44 35.56
N ASN A 424 8.98 -34.19 35.95
CA ASN A 424 8.22 -33.22 35.17
C ASN A 424 9.15 -32.17 34.55
N VAL A 425 8.60 -31.35 33.65
CA VAL A 425 9.35 -30.30 32.97
C VAL A 425 8.90 -28.94 33.47
N GLN A 426 9.81 -28.19 34.10
CA GLN A 426 9.61 -26.77 34.28
C GLN A 426 10.14 -26.03 33.06
N VAL A 427 9.33 -25.12 32.53
CA VAL A 427 9.72 -24.17 31.49
C VAL A 427 9.69 -22.79 32.11
N ALA A 428 10.82 -22.11 32.09
CA ALA A 428 10.98 -20.75 32.62
C ALA A 428 11.36 -19.79 31.48
N PHE A 429 10.93 -18.53 31.60
CA PHE A 429 11.08 -17.51 30.56
C PHE A 429 11.72 -16.24 31.13
N SER A 430 12.57 -15.61 30.33
CA SER A 430 12.84 -14.18 30.37
C SER A 430 11.98 -13.58 29.28
N ASN A 431 11.08 -12.64 29.62
CA ASN A 431 10.13 -12.19 28.61
C ASN A 431 10.84 -11.45 27.47
N VAL A 432 10.20 -11.50 26.30
CA VAL A 432 10.58 -10.75 25.09
C VAL A 432 9.72 -9.48 25.06
N PRO A 433 10.26 -8.33 24.63
CA PRO A 433 9.46 -7.13 24.40
C PRO A 433 8.18 -7.40 23.60
N GLY A 434 7.05 -6.94 24.13
CA GLY A 434 5.73 -7.01 23.47
C GLY A 434 4.91 -8.28 23.71
N ALA A 435 5.54 -9.37 24.19
CA ALA A 435 4.84 -10.61 24.48
C ALA A 435 3.82 -10.44 25.62
N THR A 436 2.65 -11.03 25.46
CA THR A 436 1.57 -11.07 26.47
C THR A 436 1.32 -12.48 26.98
N SER A 437 1.80 -13.50 26.26
CA SER A 437 1.82 -14.90 26.68
C SER A 437 2.79 -15.69 25.80
N TYR A 438 3.10 -16.92 26.21
CA TYR A 438 3.92 -17.87 25.47
C TYR A 438 3.15 -19.15 25.22
N ASN A 439 3.16 -19.64 23.98
CA ASN A 439 2.72 -21.01 23.69
C ASN A 439 3.93 -21.94 23.76
N ILE A 440 3.76 -23.06 24.46
CA ILE A 440 4.78 -24.09 24.59
C ILE A 440 4.34 -25.28 23.76
N TYR A 441 5.14 -25.63 22.77
CA TYR A 441 4.90 -26.80 21.94
C TYR A 441 5.89 -27.90 22.31
N ALA A 442 5.40 -29.14 22.40
CA ALA A 442 6.18 -30.30 22.81
C ALA A 442 6.12 -31.41 21.75
N ALA A 443 7.25 -32.05 21.51
CA ALA A 443 7.36 -33.27 20.74
C ALA A 443 7.64 -34.46 21.69
N PRO A 444 6.82 -35.53 21.65
CA PRO A 444 7.03 -36.72 22.47
C PRO A 444 8.37 -37.42 22.21
N PRO A 445 8.83 -38.30 23.12
CA PRO A 445 10.07 -39.05 22.97
C PRO A 445 10.18 -39.79 21.63
N GLY A 446 11.35 -39.68 21.00
CA GLY A 446 11.66 -40.32 19.70
C GLY A 446 11.52 -39.40 18.48
N ASN A 447 10.90 -38.22 18.63
CA ASN A 447 10.67 -37.28 17.52
C ASN A 447 11.80 -36.27 17.30
N GLY A 448 12.49 -35.86 18.37
CA GLY A 448 13.57 -34.87 18.30
C GLY A 448 13.11 -33.49 17.83
N CYS A 449 14.07 -32.65 17.42
CA CYS A 449 13.83 -31.28 16.96
C CYS A 449 13.20 -31.16 15.56
N THR A 450 12.95 -32.29 14.89
CA THR A 450 12.18 -32.36 13.66
C THR A 450 10.67 -32.43 13.90
N GLY A 451 10.25 -32.65 15.16
CA GLY A 451 8.85 -32.82 15.51
C GLY A 451 8.27 -34.17 15.09
N PRO A 452 6.93 -34.32 15.06
CA PRO A 452 5.96 -33.24 15.16
C PRO A 452 5.84 -32.63 16.56
N PHE A 453 5.58 -31.33 16.61
CA PHE A 453 5.31 -30.59 17.84
C PHE A 453 3.82 -30.32 17.99
N GLY A 454 3.30 -30.43 19.21
CA GLY A 454 1.91 -30.09 19.55
C GLY A 454 1.82 -29.10 20.71
N LEU A 455 0.83 -28.22 20.71
CA LEU A 455 0.63 -27.24 21.76
C LEU A 455 0.34 -27.95 23.10
N ALA A 456 1.22 -27.76 24.08
CA ALA A 456 1.10 -28.36 25.41
C ALA A 456 0.47 -27.38 26.41
N ALA A 457 0.88 -26.12 26.40
CA ALA A 457 0.39 -25.10 27.34
C ALA A 457 0.52 -23.69 26.78
N ASN A 458 -0.22 -22.76 27.38
CA ASN A 458 -0.02 -21.32 27.24
C ASN A 458 0.29 -20.72 28.62
N VAL A 459 1.27 -19.81 28.68
CA VAL A 459 1.70 -19.12 29.90
C VAL A 459 1.51 -17.62 29.71
N PRO A 460 0.62 -16.94 30.44
CA PRO A 460 0.46 -15.50 30.32
C PRO A 460 1.64 -14.75 30.94
N VAL A 461 1.99 -13.61 30.35
CA VAL A 461 2.89 -12.64 30.97
C VAL A 461 2.10 -11.87 32.02
N SER A 462 2.61 -11.83 33.24
CA SER A 462 1.99 -11.19 34.39
C SER A 462 2.65 -9.84 34.70
N GLY A 463 1.82 -8.84 34.97
CA GLY A 463 2.28 -7.48 35.28
C GLY A 463 2.81 -6.70 34.08
N SER A 464 3.33 -5.50 34.35
CA SER A 464 3.92 -4.63 33.33
C SER A 464 5.43 -4.81 33.30
N VAL A 465 5.95 -5.05 32.11
CA VAL A 465 7.39 -5.19 31.88
C VAL A 465 8.04 -3.80 31.83
N SER A 466 9.13 -3.60 32.58
CA SER A 466 9.89 -2.34 32.64
C SER A 466 11.18 -2.45 31.84
N ASN A 467 11.70 -1.32 31.35
CA ASN A 467 13.00 -1.26 30.68
C ASN A 467 14.14 -0.72 31.56
N GLY A 468 13.91 -0.46 32.85
CA GLY A 468 14.92 0.17 33.72
C GLY A 468 16.11 -0.70 34.12
N ASN A 469 16.10 -2.02 33.89
CA ASN A 469 17.24 -2.89 34.18
C ASN A 469 17.34 -4.07 33.19
N LEU A 470 18.05 -3.84 32.08
CA LEU A 470 18.20 -4.80 30.99
C LEU A 470 19.46 -5.66 31.12
N PHE A 471 20.29 -5.44 32.14
CA PHE A 471 21.47 -6.26 32.40
C PHE A 471 21.34 -6.96 33.76
N PRO A 472 21.40 -8.30 33.84
CA PRO A 472 21.95 -9.23 32.84
C PRO A 472 20.87 -9.97 32.03
N CYS A 473 19.91 -9.29 31.39
CA CYS A 473 18.95 -9.98 30.53
C CYS A 473 19.68 -10.63 29.33
N PRO A 474 19.15 -11.71 28.72
CA PRO A 474 18.04 -12.52 29.23
C PRO A 474 18.39 -13.25 30.54
N ASN A 475 17.47 -13.23 31.52
CA ASN A 475 17.61 -14.02 32.76
C ASN A 475 16.29 -14.68 33.15
N VAL A 476 16.24 -16.00 33.02
CA VAL A 476 15.07 -16.86 33.28
C VAL A 476 14.87 -17.22 34.75
N ASN A 477 15.68 -16.67 35.67
CA ASN A 477 15.57 -16.92 37.12
C ASN A 477 14.96 -15.73 37.89
N GLY A 478 14.55 -14.66 37.20
CA GLY A 478 13.82 -13.52 37.78
C GLY A 478 14.64 -12.51 38.61
N ASN A 479 15.91 -12.79 38.90
CA ASN A 479 16.76 -11.89 39.69
C ASN A 479 17.62 -11.01 38.77
N GLY A 480 17.26 -9.74 38.61
CA GLY A 480 18.09 -8.72 37.95
C GLY A 480 17.73 -8.37 36.51
N CYS A 481 16.71 -8.99 35.91
CA CYS A 481 16.19 -8.60 34.60
C CYS A 481 14.79 -7.99 34.75
N SER A 482 14.60 -6.75 34.28
CA SER A 482 13.30 -6.07 34.37
C SER A 482 12.29 -6.50 33.30
N LEU A 483 12.69 -7.41 32.40
CA LEU A 483 11.80 -8.00 31.41
C LEU A 483 10.75 -8.92 32.02
N GLY A 484 10.94 -9.37 33.26
CA GLY A 484 10.01 -10.25 33.96
C GLY A 484 10.36 -11.73 33.80
N ASN A 485 9.68 -12.56 34.59
CA ASN A 485 9.97 -13.97 34.72
C ASN A 485 8.70 -14.78 34.87
N GLU A 486 8.39 -15.56 33.84
CA GLU A 486 7.26 -16.48 33.86
C GLU A 486 7.76 -17.91 33.94
N SER A 487 6.98 -18.80 34.56
CA SER A 487 7.29 -20.22 34.50
C SER A 487 6.05 -21.09 34.65
N ILE A 488 6.14 -22.30 34.14
CA ILE A 488 5.11 -23.34 34.31
C ILE A 488 5.77 -24.70 34.52
N ILE A 489 5.12 -25.55 35.32
CA ILE A 489 5.49 -26.95 35.48
C ILE A 489 4.52 -27.79 34.64
N LEU A 490 5.03 -28.34 33.55
CA LEU A 490 4.29 -29.24 32.68
C LEU A 490 4.28 -30.65 33.27
N SER A 491 3.08 -31.12 33.56
CA SER A 491 2.83 -32.45 34.13
C SER A 491 1.62 -33.08 33.46
N ASN A 492 0.41 -32.76 33.92
CA ASN A 492 -0.85 -33.20 33.34
C ASN A 492 -0.96 -32.86 31.84
N GLN A 493 -0.33 -31.78 31.39
CA GLN A 493 -0.34 -31.32 29.99
C GLN A 493 0.39 -32.29 29.06
N LEU A 494 1.42 -32.99 29.55
CA LEU A 494 2.23 -33.94 28.79
C LEU A 494 1.88 -35.40 29.12
N ALA A 495 1.00 -35.61 30.10
CA ALA A 495 0.53 -36.94 30.46
C ALA A 495 -0.27 -37.56 29.31
N ALA A 496 -0.27 -38.89 29.23
CA ALA A 496 -1.05 -39.60 28.22
C ALA A 496 -2.56 -39.26 28.36
N PRO A 497 -3.28 -38.96 27.26
CA PRO A 497 -2.85 -39.11 25.86
C PRO A 497 -2.48 -37.78 25.16
N PHE A 498 -1.41 -37.09 25.58
CA PHE A 498 -0.85 -35.98 24.79
C PHE A 498 -0.33 -36.49 23.42
N ALA A 499 -0.83 -35.91 22.33
CA ALA A 499 -0.39 -36.23 20.98
C ALA A 499 -0.44 -34.99 20.07
N PRO A 500 0.65 -34.66 19.36
CA PRO A 500 0.62 -33.68 18.27
C PRO A 500 -0.40 -34.08 17.20
N ASN A 501 -1.19 -33.11 16.74
CA ASN A 501 -2.28 -33.31 15.79
C ASN A 501 -2.32 -32.15 14.77
N ALA A 502 -1.95 -32.42 13.52
CA ALA A 502 -2.02 -31.45 12.42
C ALA A 502 -3.46 -31.00 12.09
N GLY A 503 -4.47 -31.79 12.46
CA GLY A 503 -5.88 -31.45 12.29
C GLY A 503 -6.50 -30.69 13.46
N ALA A 504 -5.75 -30.46 14.55
CA ALA A 504 -6.23 -29.64 15.65
C ALA A 504 -6.21 -28.15 15.27
N ALA A 505 -7.25 -27.42 15.64
CA ALA A 505 -7.35 -26.00 15.34
C ALA A 505 -6.21 -25.22 16.03
N PRO A 506 -5.63 -24.17 15.41
CA PRO A 506 -4.62 -23.34 16.02
C PRO A 506 -5.00 -22.85 17.43
N GLY A 507 -4.07 -22.90 18.38
CA GLY A 507 -4.29 -22.50 19.77
C GLY A 507 -5.02 -23.53 20.64
N THR A 508 -5.31 -24.73 20.12
CA THR A 508 -5.86 -25.85 20.90
C THR A 508 -4.80 -26.90 21.23
N THR A 509 -4.98 -27.65 22.32
CA THR A 509 -4.02 -28.69 22.74
C THR A 509 -3.71 -29.66 21.62
N GLY A 510 -2.43 -29.92 21.38
CA GLY A 510 -1.92 -30.79 20.32
C GLY A 510 -1.77 -30.10 18.95
N ALA A 511 -2.31 -28.90 18.74
CA ALA A 511 -2.16 -28.18 17.48
C ALA A 511 -0.69 -27.86 17.17
N TYR A 512 -0.34 -27.87 15.89
CA TYR A 512 1.03 -27.61 15.47
C TYR A 512 1.40 -26.13 15.67
N PRO A 513 2.69 -25.85 15.92
CA PRO A 513 3.19 -24.48 15.89
C PRO A 513 3.00 -23.85 14.50
N PRO A 514 3.06 -22.51 14.40
CA PRO A 514 3.33 -21.84 13.14
C PRO A 514 4.59 -22.41 12.46
N ASP A 515 4.74 -22.23 11.15
CA ASP A 515 5.90 -22.69 10.38
C ASP A 515 7.17 -22.13 11.02
N PRO A 516 8.26 -22.93 11.02
CA PRO A 516 9.55 -22.41 11.40
C PRO A 516 9.89 -21.18 10.55
N GLU A 517 10.54 -20.19 11.16
CA GLU A 517 11.18 -19.12 10.39
C GLU A 517 12.07 -19.80 9.34
N ARG A 518 11.79 -19.57 8.05
CA ARG A 518 12.87 -19.67 7.09
C ARG A 518 13.95 -18.77 7.63
N ALA A 519 15.11 -19.35 7.92
CA ALA A 519 16.34 -18.70 8.34
C ALA A 519 16.22 -17.20 8.63
N PRO A 520 16.32 -16.72 9.90
CA PRO A 520 16.16 -15.29 10.22
C PRO A 520 17.15 -14.35 9.52
N LEU A 521 18.09 -14.90 8.74
CA LEU A 521 19.16 -14.21 8.04
C LEU A 521 19.22 -14.71 6.59
N ALA A 522 18.99 -13.84 5.61
CA ALA A 522 19.82 -13.91 4.42
C ALA A 522 21.26 -13.61 4.87
N ALA A 523 22.25 -14.37 4.38
CA ALA A 523 23.63 -14.17 4.80
C ALA A 523 24.05 -12.69 4.65
N GLY A 524 24.27 -12.00 5.78
CA GLY A 524 24.73 -10.62 5.82
C GLY A 524 23.74 -9.54 6.30
N LEU A 525 22.47 -9.84 6.57
CA LEU A 525 21.51 -8.87 7.14
C LEU A 525 20.89 -9.42 8.43
N PRO A 526 20.84 -8.64 9.53
CA PRO A 526 20.65 -9.18 10.87
C PRO A 526 19.24 -9.68 11.19
N ASN A 527 18.17 -9.31 10.47
CA ASN A 527 16.80 -9.60 10.92
C ASN A 527 15.75 -9.54 9.80
N GLN A 528 15.42 -10.67 9.16
CA GLN A 528 14.31 -10.74 8.21
C GLN A 528 13.14 -11.56 8.77
N ASN A 529 11.94 -10.98 8.71
CA ASN A 529 10.73 -11.78 8.86
C ASN A 529 10.51 -12.61 7.59
N PRO A 530 9.97 -13.84 7.71
CA PRO A 530 9.59 -14.61 6.53
C PRO A 530 8.60 -13.83 5.66
N ALA A 531 8.72 -13.98 4.34
CA ALA A 531 7.77 -13.38 3.40
C ALA A 531 6.33 -13.82 3.73
N ARG A 532 5.37 -12.90 3.63
CA ARG A 532 3.95 -13.16 3.89
C ARG A 532 3.42 -14.24 2.94
N GLY A 533 3.17 -15.43 3.49
CA GLY A 533 2.66 -16.60 2.75
C GLY A 533 1.13 -16.64 2.69
N ALA A 534 0.59 -17.52 1.84
CA ALA A 534 -0.84 -17.78 1.75
C ALA A 534 -1.25 -18.87 2.75
N GLY A 535 -1.98 -18.50 3.80
CA GLY A 535 -2.67 -19.44 4.69
C GLY A 535 -1.78 -20.20 5.68
N ALA A 536 -2.44 -20.95 6.56
CA ALA A 536 -2.09 -21.33 7.94
C ALA A 536 -0.83 -22.18 8.16
N ALA A 537 0.25 -21.84 7.48
CA ALA A 537 1.56 -22.38 7.72
C ALA A 537 2.55 -21.30 8.18
N GLY A 538 2.54 -20.00 7.82
CA GLY A 538 3.53 -19.01 8.36
C GLY A 538 3.34 -18.46 9.81
N ASP A 539 4.10 -17.40 10.19
CA ASP A 539 3.86 -16.58 11.41
C ASP A 539 2.43 -16.02 11.37
N ARG A 540 1.62 -16.30 12.41
CA ARG A 540 0.17 -15.98 12.47
C ARG A 540 -0.16 -14.49 12.29
N ALA A 541 0.81 -13.60 12.50
CA ALA A 541 0.70 -12.17 12.20
C ALA A 541 0.67 -11.86 10.69
N ASN A 542 1.06 -12.80 9.83
CA ASN A 542 1.21 -12.58 8.39
C ASN A 542 0.06 -13.16 7.55
N GLU A 543 -0.80 -14.04 8.08
CA GLU A 543 -1.94 -14.64 7.34
C GLU A 543 -3.30 -13.95 7.60
N ASN A 544 -3.32 -12.76 8.20
CA ASN A 544 -4.54 -12.00 8.48
C ASN A 544 -5.60 -12.84 9.24
N ASN A 545 -5.21 -13.40 10.40
CA ASN A 545 -6.09 -14.18 11.26
C ASN A 545 -6.72 -13.32 12.37
N CYS A 546 -8.04 -13.47 12.54
CA CYS A 546 -8.87 -12.77 13.53
C CYS A 546 -9.31 -13.74 14.63
N LYS A 547 -9.67 -13.22 15.80
CA LYS A 547 -10.34 -14.01 16.85
C LYS A 547 -11.86 -13.98 16.68
N SER A 548 -12.49 -15.15 16.82
CA SER A 548 -13.94 -15.27 16.95
C SER A 548 -14.41 -14.86 18.35
N VAL A 549 -15.74 -14.76 18.55
CA VAL A 549 -16.36 -14.52 19.88
C VAL A 549 -15.97 -15.62 20.90
N GLY A 550 -15.51 -16.78 20.44
CA GLY A 550 -14.97 -17.87 21.26
C GLY A 550 -13.44 -17.96 21.31
N ASN A 551 -12.71 -16.89 20.95
CA ASN A 551 -11.24 -16.82 20.90
C ASN A 551 -10.54 -17.79 19.94
N ALA A 552 -11.27 -18.45 19.04
CA ALA A 552 -10.68 -19.28 17.99
C ALA A 552 -10.20 -18.41 16.82
N TYR A 553 -9.10 -18.81 16.19
CA TYR A 553 -8.60 -18.15 14.98
C TYR A 553 -9.53 -18.41 13.78
N ILE A 554 -9.89 -17.36 13.06
CA ILE A 554 -10.72 -17.36 11.85
C ILE A 554 -10.13 -16.42 10.80
N SER A 555 -10.47 -16.63 9.52
CA SER A 555 -10.10 -15.69 8.46
C SER A 555 -10.74 -14.31 8.69
N CYS A 556 -9.95 -13.25 8.55
CA CYS A 556 -10.44 -11.89 8.72
C CYS A 556 -11.33 -11.40 7.56
N PRO A 557 -12.31 -10.52 7.82
CA PRO A 557 -13.14 -9.91 6.78
C PRO A 557 -12.39 -9.03 5.76
N GLY A 558 -11.16 -8.63 6.06
CA GLY A 558 -10.34 -7.78 5.19
C GLY A 558 -8.84 -7.92 5.50
N PRO A 559 -7.98 -7.42 4.58
CA PRO A 559 -6.54 -7.48 4.76
C PRO A 559 -6.11 -6.49 5.84
N ILE A 560 -5.73 -7.01 7.00
CA ILE A 560 -5.21 -6.24 8.14
C ILE A 560 -3.91 -6.87 8.56
N THR A 561 -2.88 -6.06 8.71
CA THR A 561 -1.59 -6.49 9.26
C THR A 561 -1.60 -6.24 10.77
N PRO A 562 -1.77 -7.29 11.60
CA PRO A 562 -1.77 -7.12 13.05
C PRO A 562 -0.43 -6.57 13.54
N GLY A 563 -0.47 -5.65 14.50
CA GLY A 563 0.73 -5.04 15.06
C GLY A 563 1.39 -3.96 14.21
N ALA A 564 0.91 -3.70 12.98
CA ALA A 564 1.44 -2.62 12.16
C ALA A 564 1.31 -1.26 12.86
N VAL A 565 2.27 -0.39 12.58
CA VAL A 565 2.31 0.97 13.10
C VAL A 565 2.45 1.98 11.96
N GLU A 566 1.97 3.19 12.21
CA GLU A 566 2.21 4.36 11.36
C GLU A 566 2.64 5.53 12.24
N PHE A 567 3.77 6.14 11.92
CA PHE A 567 4.23 7.37 12.57
C PHE A 567 3.61 8.55 11.83
N ASN A 568 2.84 9.36 12.53
CA ASN A 568 2.20 10.55 12.00
C ASN A 568 2.86 11.78 12.64
N LEU A 569 3.50 12.60 11.83
CA LEU A 569 4.07 13.87 12.26
C LEU A 569 3.32 15.03 11.61
N PRO A 570 2.37 15.66 12.33
CA PRO A 570 1.70 16.87 11.85
C PRO A 570 2.69 18.02 11.64
N ALA A 571 2.22 19.08 10.97
CA ALA A 571 3.03 20.27 10.70
C ALA A 571 3.72 20.82 11.96
N GLY A 572 5.06 20.90 11.92
CA GLY A 572 5.90 21.36 13.03
C GLY A 572 6.53 20.23 13.87
N GLY A 573 6.10 18.97 13.70
CA GLY A 573 6.75 17.81 14.29
C GLY A 573 7.81 17.22 13.37
N CYS A 574 8.98 16.89 13.92
CA CYS A 574 10.11 16.31 13.20
C CYS A 574 10.47 14.93 13.72
N PHE A 575 10.94 14.04 12.84
CA PHE A 575 11.48 12.74 13.20
C PHE A 575 13.00 12.72 13.04
N ASN A 576 13.71 12.45 14.14
CA ASN A 576 15.16 12.33 14.13
C ASN A 576 15.59 11.03 14.83
N SER A 577 16.08 10.07 14.06
CA SER A 577 16.79 8.90 14.56
C SER A 577 18.28 9.09 14.29
N ASN A 578 19.08 9.19 15.35
CA ASN A 578 20.53 9.35 15.23
C ASN A 578 21.20 8.00 14.96
N ASN A 579 22.48 8.01 14.58
CA ASN A 579 23.30 6.79 14.43
C ASN A 579 23.64 6.08 15.77
N SER A 580 23.00 6.48 16.86
CA SER A 580 23.15 5.96 18.22
C SER A 580 22.05 4.97 18.62
N GLY A 581 20.85 5.10 18.04
CA GLY A 581 19.69 4.24 18.28
C GLY A 581 19.32 3.41 17.05
N ASP A 582 18.38 2.48 17.22
CA ASP A 582 17.89 1.61 16.16
C ASP A 582 16.35 1.71 16.11
N THR A 583 15.80 1.96 14.92
CA THR A 583 14.35 2.01 14.69
C THR A 583 14.00 0.97 13.63
N TYR A 584 13.23 -0.05 14.00
CA TYR A 584 12.83 -1.14 13.12
C TYR A 584 11.32 -1.30 13.19
N VAL A 585 10.60 -0.79 12.19
CA VAL A 585 9.13 -0.79 12.21
C VAL A 585 8.54 -1.31 10.91
N PHE A 586 7.39 -1.97 11.03
CA PHE A 586 6.56 -2.33 9.88
C PHE A 586 5.17 -1.68 9.93
N SER A 587 4.74 -1.20 8.77
CA SER A 587 3.37 -0.76 8.51
C SER A 587 2.52 -1.91 7.97
N GLY A 588 1.33 -1.61 7.47
CA GLY A 588 0.37 -2.62 7.06
C GLY A 588 -0.74 -2.12 6.15
N TYR A 589 -1.55 -3.06 5.69
CA TYR A 589 -2.65 -2.79 4.75
C TYR A 589 -3.61 -1.70 5.23
N GLN A 590 -3.91 -1.64 6.53
CA GLN A 590 -4.81 -0.65 7.12
C GLN A 590 -4.29 0.80 7.06
N TYR A 591 -2.98 0.96 6.86
CA TYR A 591 -2.27 2.24 6.78
C TYR A 591 -1.70 2.48 5.39
N ASN A 592 -2.20 1.76 4.38
CA ASN A 592 -1.66 1.80 3.02
C ASN A 592 -0.15 1.53 2.98
N TRP A 593 0.39 0.76 3.92
CA TRP A 593 1.83 0.53 4.06
C TRP A 593 2.67 1.80 4.27
N ILE A 594 2.10 2.89 4.75
CA ILE A 594 2.87 4.09 5.14
C ILE A 594 3.42 3.88 6.55
N ALA A 595 4.74 3.88 6.70
CA ALA A 595 5.39 3.70 8.00
C ALA A 595 5.65 5.04 8.70
N LEU A 596 5.94 6.08 7.93
CA LEU A 596 6.08 7.45 8.41
C LEU A 596 5.35 8.39 7.44
N TYR A 597 4.42 9.16 7.99
CA TYR A 597 3.58 10.12 7.29
C TYR A 597 3.83 11.53 7.82
N GLU A 598 4.09 12.46 6.91
CA GLU A 598 3.99 13.90 7.16
C GLU A 598 3.05 14.55 6.12
N PRO A 599 2.22 15.52 6.53
CA PRO A 599 1.36 16.22 5.59
C PRO A 599 2.19 17.21 4.74
N PRO A 600 1.69 17.63 3.56
CA PRO A 600 2.34 18.65 2.72
C PRO A 600 2.52 20.04 3.36
N ALA A 601 1.99 20.26 4.56
CA ALA A 601 2.23 21.48 5.33
C ALA A 601 3.47 21.37 6.24
N ASN A 602 4.10 20.19 6.33
CA ASN A 602 5.25 19.95 7.20
C ASN A 602 6.56 20.05 6.42
N GLY A 603 7.27 21.17 6.59
CA GLY A 603 8.57 21.43 5.97
C GLY A 603 9.75 21.05 6.86
N CYS A 604 9.64 19.95 7.61
CA CYS A 604 10.63 19.58 8.61
C CYS A 604 11.97 19.12 7.98
N SER A 605 13.07 19.22 8.74
CA SER A 605 14.30 18.48 8.48
C SER A 605 14.40 17.22 9.34
N ASN A 606 14.12 16.07 8.71
CA ASN A 606 14.17 14.76 9.33
C ASN A 606 15.55 14.11 9.15
N THR A 607 15.92 13.28 10.12
CA THR A 607 17.12 12.45 10.05
C THR A 607 16.75 10.99 10.29
N LEU A 608 17.16 10.11 9.37
CA LEU A 608 17.01 8.67 9.48
C LEU A 608 18.41 8.04 9.57
N GLY A 609 18.79 7.72 10.80
CA GLY A 609 19.99 6.97 11.14
C GLY A 609 19.65 5.72 11.92
N ALA A 610 20.60 4.80 11.96
CA ALA A 610 20.56 3.57 12.72
C ALA A 610 21.98 3.23 13.19
N ARG A 611 22.11 2.59 14.36
CA ARG A 611 23.41 2.17 14.88
C ARG A 611 23.89 0.88 14.24
N SER A 612 23.00 -0.09 14.13
CA SER A 612 23.35 -1.44 13.70
C SER A 612 22.24 -2.19 13.01
N ASN A 613 20.97 -1.82 13.22
CA ASN A 613 19.84 -2.50 12.62
C ASN A 613 18.57 -1.62 12.65
N GLY A 614 18.37 -0.84 11.61
CA GLY A 614 17.16 -0.06 11.37
C GLY A 614 16.42 -0.54 10.12
N ALA A 615 15.10 -0.41 10.15
CA ALA A 615 14.26 -0.68 8.98
C ALA A 615 12.95 0.09 9.03
N TRP A 616 12.51 0.53 7.86
CA TRP A 616 11.19 1.08 7.61
C TRP A 616 10.47 0.19 6.60
N ILE A 617 9.78 -0.85 7.09
CA ILE A 617 9.00 -1.77 6.25
C ILE A 617 7.66 -1.08 5.93
N GLY A 618 7.70 -0.28 4.88
CA GLY A 618 6.64 0.62 4.44
C GLY A 618 7.21 1.80 3.66
N LEU A 619 6.35 2.71 3.22
CA LEU A 619 6.73 3.98 2.62
C LEU A 619 7.02 5.01 3.73
N VAL A 620 8.15 5.71 3.61
CA VAL A 620 8.39 6.98 4.30
C VAL A 620 7.91 8.10 3.36
N TYR A 621 6.88 8.85 3.76
CA TYR A 621 6.22 9.86 2.95
C TYR A 621 6.23 11.23 3.65
N CYS A 622 7.12 12.11 3.17
CA CYS A 622 7.30 13.46 3.72
C CYS A 622 7.39 14.50 2.57
N PRO A 623 6.30 14.75 1.82
CA PRO A 623 6.33 15.38 0.51
C PRO A 623 6.89 16.82 0.47
N THR A 624 6.96 17.50 1.61
CA THR A 624 7.52 18.86 1.74
C THR A 624 8.71 18.95 2.71
N ALA A 625 9.15 17.83 3.27
CA ALA A 625 10.22 17.77 4.26
C ALA A 625 11.52 17.31 3.62
N SER A 626 12.65 17.71 4.20
CA SER A 626 13.97 17.18 3.83
C SER A 626 14.29 15.95 4.69
N VAL A 627 14.81 14.87 4.08
CA VAL A 627 15.20 13.64 4.79
C VAL A 627 16.69 13.38 4.60
N ALA A 628 17.44 13.36 5.70
CA ALA A 628 18.85 12.98 5.71
C ALA A 628 19.01 11.52 6.16
N ILE A 629 19.61 10.68 5.32
CA ILE A 629 19.98 9.30 5.64
C ILE A 629 21.47 9.27 5.97
N THR A 630 21.79 8.89 7.21
CA THR A 630 23.13 9.08 7.80
C THR A 630 23.83 7.78 8.17
N SER A 631 23.19 6.63 7.95
CA SER A 631 23.71 5.31 8.31
C SER A 631 23.40 4.26 7.26
N PRO A 632 24.32 3.30 7.03
CA PRO A 632 24.09 2.19 6.11
C PRO A 632 23.00 1.25 6.63
N TYR A 633 22.78 1.22 7.94
CA TYR A 633 21.87 0.30 8.61
C TYR A 633 20.41 0.78 8.66
N THR A 634 20.06 1.85 7.95
CA THR A 634 18.73 2.49 8.08
C THR A 634 17.60 1.69 7.43
N PHE A 635 17.93 0.87 6.42
CA PHE A 635 16.97 0.12 5.59
C PHE A 635 17.39 -1.35 5.43
N GLU A 636 17.74 -2.02 6.52
CA GLU A 636 18.31 -3.39 6.54
C GLU A 636 17.29 -4.51 6.23
N ALA A 637 16.01 -4.19 6.09
CA ALA A 637 14.99 -5.17 5.70
C ALA A 637 15.01 -5.45 4.19
N ALA A 638 14.78 -6.71 3.79
CA ALA A 638 14.78 -7.14 2.39
C ALA A 638 13.65 -6.57 1.50
N GLY A 639 12.86 -5.63 2.00
CA GLY A 639 11.83 -4.94 1.24
C GLY A 639 11.21 -3.79 2.01
N GLY A 640 11.37 -2.57 1.49
CA GLY A 640 10.66 -1.36 1.94
C GLY A 640 9.62 -0.89 0.92
N GLY A 641 8.78 0.05 1.32
CA GLY A 641 7.81 0.72 0.45
C GLY A 641 8.38 1.96 -0.28
N GLY A 642 9.65 2.29 -0.01
CA GLY A 642 10.38 3.41 -0.58
C GLY A 642 10.46 4.64 0.32
N LEU A 643 11.05 5.71 -0.19
CA LEU A 643 11.14 7.03 0.43
C LEU A 643 10.72 8.10 -0.58
N ILE A 644 9.70 8.89 -0.24
CA ILE A 644 9.29 10.08 -0.97
C ILE A 644 9.44 11.28 -0.05
N ALA A 645 10.27 12.24 -0.43
CA ALA A 645 10.49 13.47 0.31
C ALA A 645 10.63 14.67 -0.63
N ASP A 646 10.70 15.89 -0.08
CA ASP A 646 11.00 17.09 -0.86
C ASP A 646 12.46 17.05 -1.34
N MET A 647 13.39 16.99 -0.37
CA MET A 647 14.83 16.81 -0.60
C MET A 647 15.35 15.58 0.14
N ILE A 648 16.34 14.89 -0.44
CA ILE A 648 16.96 13.71 0.16
C ILE A 648 18.48 13.85 0.15
N ALA A 649 19.11 13.61 1.30
CA ALA A 649 20.56 13.63 1.44
C ALA A 649 21.07 12.30 2.00
N PHE A 650 22.05 11.70 1.33
CA PHE A 650 22.78 10.52 1.81
C PHE A 650 24.18 10.92 2.24
N SER A 651 24.58 10.51 3.43
CA SER A 651 25.91 10.80 3.99
C SER A 651 26.42 9.66 4.85
N GLY A 652 27.71 9.71 5.21
CA GLY A 652 28.36 8.62 5.94
C GLY A 652 28.56 7.39 5.06
N SER A 653 28.47 6.19 5.63
CA SER A 653 28.46 4.96 4.84
C SER A 653 27.08 4.80 4.18
N LEU A 654 27.07 4.59 2.87
CA LEU A 654 25.85 4.57 2.08
C LEU A 654 25.06 3.25 2.28
N PRO A 655 23.71 3.29 2.38
CA PRO A 655 22.87 2.11 2.59
C PRO A 655 22.57 1.34 1.30
N SER A 656 22.00 0.14 1.46
CA SER A 656 21.23 -0.53 0.40
C SER A 656 19.73 -0.38 0.69
N MET A 657 18.93 -0.07 -0.34
CA MET A 657 17.47 0.07 -0.22
C MET A 657 16.81 -0.76 -1.30
N SER A 658 15.98 -1.72 -0.90
CA SER A 658 15.24 -2.57 -1.82
C SER A 658 13.76 -2.26 -1.78
N PHE A 659 13.17 -1.90 -2.92
CA PHE A 659 11.74 -1.68 -3.03
C PHE A 659 10.98 -2.99 -3.20
N SER A 660 9.87 -3.12 -2.48
CA SER A 660 8.91 -4.20 -2.64
C SER A 660 7.49 -3.64 -2.71
N SER A 661 6.79 -3.93 -3.81
CA SER A 661 5.38 -3.57 -3.98
C SER A 661 4.46 -4.24 -2.96
N SER A 662 4.90 -5.34 -2.31
CA SER A 662 4.19 -6.00 -1.22
C SER A 662 4.09 -5.15 0.05
N TYR A 663 4.99 -4.16 0.21
CA TYR A 663 5.12 -3.32 1.39
C TYR A 663 5.01 -1.83 1.04
N ALA A 664 4.33 -1.50 -0.06
CA ALA A 664 4.14 -0.13 -0.52
C ALA A 664 2.64 0.20 -0.65
N PRO A 665 2.26 1.49 -0.59
CA PRO A 665 0.91 1.89 -0.94
C PRO A 665 0.59 1.42 -2.35
N VAL A 666 -0.62 0.87 -2.52
CA VAL A 666 -1.10 0.46 -3.84
C VAL A 666 -1.16 1.73 -4.70
N PRO A 667 -0.44 1.79 -5.83
CA PRO A 667 -0.58 2.89 -6.76
C PRO A 667 -2.05 3.02 -7.16
N GLN A 668 -2.55 4.24 -7.36
CA GLN A 668 -3.95 4.42 -7.75
C GLN A 668 -4.28 3.50 -8.94
N ALA A 669 -5.39 2.77 -8.91
CA ALA A 669 -5.71 1.87 -10.02
C ALA A 669 -5.82 2.64 -11.34
N SER A 670 -5.62 1.96 -12.48
CA SER A 670 -5.93 2.56 -13.77
C SER A 670 -7.37 3.08 -13.75
N ARG A 671 -7.52 4.39 -13.92
CA ARG A 671 -8.82 5.06 -13.85
C ARG A 671 -9.04 5.87 -15.11
N ILE A 672 -10.30 5.86 -15.55
CA ILE A 672 -10.76 6.81 -16.56
C ILE A 672 -10.84 8.18 -15.89
N THR A 673 -10.07 9.13 -16.41
CA THR A 673 -10.24 10.55 -16.08
C THR A 673 -10.88 11.25 -17.26
N ASN A 674 -11.97 11.97 -17.01
CA ASN A 674 -12.69 12.74 -18.04
C ASN A 674 -11.99 14.07 -18.34
#